data_AF-A0A917JVK2-F1
#
_entry.id   AF-A0A917JVK2-F1
#
_cell.length_a   1.000
_cell.length_b   1.000
_cell.length_c   1.000
_cell.angle_alpha   90.00
_cell.angle_beta   90.00
_cell.angle_gamma   90.00
#
_symmetry.space_group_name_H-M   'P 1'
#
loop_
_entity.id
_entity.type
_entity.pdbx_description
1 polymer ?
#
loop_
_entity_poly.entity_id
_entity_poly.type
_entity_poly.pdbx_seq_one_letter_code
_entity_poly.pdbx_strand_id
1 'polypeptide(L)'
;MKKGLFLILVLLIIATGWFFTLETKPENPITQTRLKEAEPSIVYTLKPKGWLEFELPPKTLSVKLVTNADLPSTLDIMPEDNWPYAIEYQLIGQNGQVIERDVHHFKATVKYYQDPRFEKPVTSSFYLSSKFIPSAGKLIHLNFKHMPDVKSLRIRLLDKSPIIHKVSIRVYARRTVPDYEYPIRWYRLNQEQKEKIAKGSLFPPHLLSEAAVRNLISETFRPIAPSGIKDTDYIARNLYTIEQASLDEITPPVLPKGVFVDQIVHGVIPLPKGKNAIRLEFEPANLDNPPPLNSQILIRWQDRTAFEFQQFTLNWEGKPIQWEHHFSQGQLTIMAAGQLVVRAYELGAKPIEITPEPLYLRTFVSRLNEPVSYRINHIHHHPTLFRIDFRLLLPDETASFYQSQVDYALIDKHGNTIKMGSLTINPAEENEWLSQYERVAKEPVQTRVSSPVSYFFVMQPEVAEVRFSSHNPVLLRAYNRPYHMPRSIKVPEAYYFLDEPDLRQPAWFSLNPIAKAQLLLNNQSVLLTTQPEPPEVNWAVLVQNYFWEDFHPLGNWFGRLILTPIDDYVALREEALANVFQAVPSNTIFSLTLRGFQHKPSVDPRLAYVRKKINSMPFKLKVDGKLHYKGLLTGQSGEILLPPLSQGKHTFEISSYDNASFFMNHTSTSKGNLLKRLVNYLGRQALEFHYEKLSLGEETLSLRYYVPYGTTKRSKVAVEIEAPQEHKGPLRSWSLLNRVFDIEPNLQAKVPVLNTPTQTVDKGRLLTIPLGEDVKPGVYKVRVTLLEGEPGYVLLSRLLPKDSGKKRVFIEPQVRDVKLY
;
A
#
# COMPACT_ATOMS: atom_id res chain seq x y z
N MET A 1 -42.85 78.67 36.89
CA MET A 1 -42.61 78.12 35.54
C MET A 1 -41.19 77.61 35.23
N LYS A 2 -40.13 77.91 36.01
CA LYS A 2 -38.74 77.53 35.64
C LYS A 2 -38.27 76.12 36.07
N LYS A 3 -38.92 75.44 37.01
CA LYS A 3 -38.50 74.11 37.50
C LYS A 3 -39.01 72.93 36.65
N GLY A 4 -40.18 73.06 36.01
CA GLY A 4 -40.74 72.00 35.15
C GLY A 4 -40.00 71.82 33.83
N LEU A 5 -39.54 72.92 33.22
CA LEU A 5 -38.81 72.88 31.95
C LEU A 5 -37.44 72.21 32.08
N PHE A 6 -36.76 72.39 33.23
CA PHE A 6 -35.46 71.77 33.50
C PHE A 6 -35.58 70.25 33.67
N LEU A 7 -36.63 69.78 34.34
CA LEU A 7 -36.86 68.34 34.53
C LEU A 7 -37.15 67.64 33.18
N ILE A 8 -37.92 68.29 32.31
CA ILE A 8 -38.22 67.77 30.97
C ILE A 8 -36.94 67.74 30.12
N LEU A 9 -36.08 68.77 30.20
CA LEU A 9 -34.82 68.80 29.46
C LEU A 9 -33.86 67.69 29.92
N VAL A 10 -33.77 67.46 31.23
CA VAL A 10 -32.94 66.38 31.80
C VAL A 10 -33.49 65.01 31.40
N LEU A 11 -34.81 64.81 31.42
CA LEU A 11 -35.44 63.58 30.95
C LEU A 11 -35.24 63.37 29.44
N LEU A 12 -35.24 64.44 28.63
CA LEU A 12 -34.95 64.35 27.20
C LEU A 12 -33.47 64.02 26.92
N ILE A 13 -32.53 64.54 27.72
CA ILE A 13 -31.10 64.22 27.63
C ILE A 13 -30.82 62.78 28.08
N ILE A 14 -31.51 62.31 29.12
CA ILE A 14 -31.42 60.92 29.57
C ILE A 14 -32.07 59.98 28.54
N ALA A 15 -33.22 60.34 27.98
CA ALA A 15 -33.88 59.55 26.95
C ALA A 15 -33.09 59.51 25.64
N THR A 16 -32.46 60.61 25.22
CA THR A 16 -31.58 60.64 24.04
C THR A 16 -30.27 59.91 24.30
N GLY A 17 -29.67 60.02 25.49
CA GLY A 17 -28.50 59.24 25.90
C GLY A 17 -28.77 57.73 25.98
N TRP A 18 -29.98 57.34 26.39
CA TRP A 18 -30.41 55.94 26.44
C TRP A 18 -30.78 55.39 25.05
N PHE A 19 -31.34 56.22 24.18
CA PHE A 19 -31.64 55.85 22.79
C PHE A 19 -30.37 55.68 21.94
N PHE A 20 -29.33 56.50 22.15
CA PHE A 20 -28.03 56.37 21.47
C PHE A 20 -27.15 55.22 21.99
N THR A 21 -27.49 54.60 23.13
CA THR A 21 -26.76 53.44 23.68
C THR A 21 -27.40 52.10 23.32
N LEU A 22 -28.52 52.09 22.60
CA LEU A 22 -29.22 50.89 22.13
C LEU A 22 -28.77 50.39 20.74
N GLU A 23 -27.83 51.06 20.08
CA GLU A 23 -27.11 50.45 18.95
C GLU A 23 -25.98 49.56 19.47
N THR A 24 -26.13 48.26 19.21
CA THR A 24 -25.26 47.16 19.64
C THR A 24 -23.78 47.40 19.27
N LYS A 25 -22.99 47.94 20.21
CA LYS A 25 -21.52 47.90 20.13
C LYS A 25 -21.06 46.44 20.25
N PRO A 26 -20.16 45.93 19.37
CA PRO A 26 -19.61 44.59 19.51
C PRO A 26 -18.80 44.47 20.81
N GLU A 27 -19.03 43.41 21.60
CA GLU A 27 -18.41 43.14 22.90
C GLU A 27 -16.89 42.89 22.85
N ASN A 28 -16.27 42.75 21.67
CA ASN A 28 -14.86 42.39 21.52
C ASN A 28 -14.09 43.35 20.59
N PRO A 29 -12.97 43.96 21.04
CA PRO A 29 -12.15 44.86 20.22
C PRO A 29 -11.58 44.20 18.95
N ILE A 30 -11.31 42.89 18.97
CA ILE A 30 -10.90 42.12 17.79
C ILE A 30 -11.99 42.16 16.72
N THR A 31 -13.26 42.00 17.13
CA THR A 31 -14.40 42.00 16.21
C THR A 31 -14.63 43.39 15.59
N GLN A 32 -14.38 44.47 16.33
CA GLN A 32 -14.53 45.84 15.81
C GLN A 32 -13.48 46.18 14.74
N THR A 33 -12.22 45.81 14.96
CA THR A 33 -11.15 46.00 13.96
C THR A 33 -11.44 45.19 12.70
N ARG A 34 -11.86 43.93 12.88
CA ARG A 34 -12.17 43.00 11.79
C ARG A 34 -13.43 43.37 11.00
N LEU A 35 -14.40 44.02 11.64
CA LEU A 35 -15.66 44.44 10.99
C LEU A 35 -15.44 45.48 9.87
N LYS A 36 -14.40 46.32 9.98
CA LYS A 36 -14.08 47.33 8.95
C LYS A 36 -13.66 46.72 7.60
N GLU A 37 -13.13 45.51 7.63
CA GLU A 37 -12.60 44.78 6.47
C GLU A 37 -13.51 43.62 6.03
N ALA A 38 -14.64 43.42 6.72
CA ALA A 38 -15.50 42.26 6.50
C ALA A 38 -16.69 42.58 5.60
N GLU A 39 -17.00 41.66 4.68
CA GLU A 39 -18.23 41.71 3.89
C GLU A 39 -19.38 41.04 4.65
N PRO A 40 -20.50 41.74 4.88
CA PRO A 40 -21.68 41.14 5.48
C PRO A 40 -22.42 40.27 4.47
N SER A 41 -22.87 39.10 4.91
CA SER A 41 -23.77 38.24 4.15
C SER A 41 -24.93 37.75 5.02
N ILE A 42 -26.13 37.73 4.46
CA ILE A 42 -27.30 37.21 5.18
C ILE A 42 -27.33 35.68 5.03
N VAL A 43 -27.40 34.98 6.14
CA VAL A 43 -27.50 33.52 6.22
C VAL A 43 -28.84 33.11 6.82
N TYR A 44 -29.39 31.98 6.37
CA TYR A 44 -30.68 31.46 6.82
C TYR A 44 -30.51 30.15 7.60
N THR A 45 -31.07 30.04 8.80
CA THR A 45 -30.92 28.83 9.63
C THR A 45 -31.84 27.70 9.14
N LEU A 46 -31.27 26.53 8.87
CA LEU A 46 -31.98 25.30 8.54
C LEU A 46 -32.57 24.65 9.80
N LYS A 47 -33.82 24.19 9.71
CA LYS A 47 -34.55 23.48 10.78
C LYS A 47 -34.66 21.98 10.44
N PRO A 48 -34.60 21.06 11.42
CA PRO A 48 -34.73 19.61 11.16
C PRO A 48 -36.07 19.16 10.56
N LYS A 49 -37.16 19.85 10.93
CA LYS A 49 -38.53 19.49 10.55
C LYS A 49 -39.22 20.49 9.63
N GLY A 50 -38.51 21.53 9.18
CA GLY A 50 -39.08 22.62 8.37
C GLY A 50 -38.28 22.87 7.10
N TRP A 51 -38.97 22.91 5.96
CA TRP A 51 -38.39 23.25 4.67
C TRP A 51 -38.23 24.77 4.54
N LEU A 52 -37.03 25.23 4.16
CA LEU A 52 -36.85 26.54 3.56
C LEU A 52 -37.07 26.42 2.06
N GLU A 53 -38.03 27.17 1.52
CA GLU A 53 -38.34 27.17 0.09
C GLU A 53 -37.79 28.42 -0.58
N PHE A 54 -36.96 28.27 -1.60
CA PHE A 54 -36.38 29.36 -2.37
C PHE A 54 -37.01 29.39 -3.75
N GLU A 55 -37.71 30.47 -4.10
CA GLU A 55 -38.21 30.67 -5.46
C GLU A 55 -37.05 31.03 -6.40
N LEU A 56 -36.90 30.26 -7.47
CA LEU A 56 -35.84 30.47 -8.44
C LEU A 56 -36.31 31.43 -9.54
N PRO A 57 -35.46 32.36 -9.99
CA PRO A 57 -35.74 33.17 -11.16
C PRO A 57 -36.03 32.30 -12.40
N PRO A 58 -36.89 32.74 -13.33
CA PRO A 58 -37.15 32.01 -14.56
C PRO A 58 -35.86 31.70 -15.34
N LYS A 59 -35.76 30.49 -15.90
CA LYS A 59 -34.59 30.02 -16.67
C LYS A 59 -33.27 30.01 -15.87
N THR A 60 -33.33 29.75 -14.57
CA THR A 60 -32.13 29.53 -13.75
C THR A 60 -31.41 28.27 -14.23
N LEU A 61 -30.16 28.41 -14.68
CA LEU A 61 -29.36 27.28 -15.18
C LEU A 61 -28.63 26.53 -14.08
N SER A 62 -28.31 27.20 -12.98
CA SER A 62 -27.65 26.58 -11.83
C SER A 62 -27.83 27.40 -10.56
N VAL A 63 -27.68 26.72 -9.42
CA VAL A 63 -27.71 27.31 -8.08
C VAL A 63 -26.46 26.89 -7.31
N LYS A 64 -25.87 27.84 -6.59
CA LYS A 64 -24.79 27.62 -5.64
C LYS A 64 -25.35 27.69 -4.22
N LEU A 65 -25.10 26.66 -3.44
CA LEU A 65 -25.43 26.59 -2.02
C LEU A 65 -24.15 26.71 -1.21
N VAL A 66 -24.17 27.52 -0.16
CA VAL A 66 -23.08 27.62 0.80
C VAL A 66 -23.62 27.41 2.21
N THR A 67 -23.16 26.37 2.89
CA THR A 67 -23.57 26.04 4.26
C THR A 67 -22.45 26.29 5.26
N ASN A 68 -22.82 26.76 6.45
CA ASN A 68 -21.94 26.99 7.59
C ASN A 68 -22.59 26.38 8.83
N ALA A 69 -21.84 25.57 9.57
CA ALA A 69 -22.28 25.01 10.86
C ALA A 69 -21.82 25.93 12.00
N ASP A 70 -22.70 26.20 12.96
CA ASP A 70 -22.40 27.01 14.13
C ASP A 70 -21.89 26.11 15.25
N LEU A 71 -20.64 26.34 15.67
CA LEU A 71 -19.98 25.62 16.77
C LEU A 71 -19.91 26.52 18.02
N PRO A 72 -19.96 25.97 19.24
CA PRO A 72 -19.77 26.75 20.47
C PRO A 72 -18.38 27.41 20.50
N SER A 73 -18.30 28.68 20.89
CA SER A 73 -17.01 29.38 20.98
C SER A 73 -16.12 28.95 22.16
N THR A 74 -16.67 28.20 23.11
CA THR A 74 -15.94 27.61 24.24
C THR A 74 -15.27 26.29 23.89
N LEU A 75 -15.52 25.75 22.69
CA LEU A 75 -14.91 24.51 22.23
C LEU A 75 -13.45 24.78 21.87
N ASP A 76 -12.54 23.97 22.40
CA ASP A 76 -11.15 23.95 21.92
C ASP A 76 -11.13 23.18 20.61
N ILE A 77 -10.84 23.85 19.50
CA ILE A 77 -10.97 23.31 18.14
C ILE A 77 -9.60 23.22 17.52
N MET A 78 -9.19 22.01 17.16
CA MET A 78 -7.98 21.76 16.38
C MET A 78 -8.29 21.82 14.87
N PRO A 79 -7.32 22.19 14.01
CA PRO A 79 -7.53 22.27 12.55
C PRO A 79 -8.05 20.97 11.89
N GLU A 80 -7.69 19.82 12.45
CA GLU A 80 -8.10 18.48 12.02
C GLU A 80 -9.53 18.10 12.44
N ASP A 81 -10.11 18.81 13.42
CA ASP A 81 -11.44 18.52 13.92
C ASP A 81 -12.50 18.73 12.85
N ASN A 82 -13.42 17.77 12.77
CA ASN A 82 -14.51 17.86 11.85
C ASN A 82 -15.79 17.17 12.35
N TRP A 83 -16.93 17.81 12.10
CA TRP A 83 -18.23 17.36 12.62
C TRP A 83 -19.23 17.12 11.49
N PRO A 84 -19.81 15.92 11.38
CA PRO A 84 -20.73 15.59 10.30
C PRO A 84 -22.08 16.31 10.45
N TYR A 85 -22.67 16.67 9.31
CA TYR A 85 -24.07 17.08 9.19
C TYR A 85 -24.59 16.78 7.79
N ALA A 86 -25.91 16.67 7.64
CA ALA A 86 -26.58 16.33 6.39
C ALA A 86 -27.70 17.32 6.11
N ILE A 87 -27.77 17.81 4.87
CA ILE A 87 -28.91 18.57 4.38
C ILE A 87 -29.66 17.73 3.37
N GLU A 88 -30.97 17.89 3.34
CA GLU A 88 -31.82 17.31 2.31
C GLU A 88 -32.36 18.43 1.43
N TYR A 89 -32.36 18.21 0.12
CA TYR A 89 -32.94 19.15 -0.83
C TYR A 89 -33.95 18.49 -1.77
N GLN A 90 -34.90 19.30 -2.24
CA GLN A 90 -35.88 18.93 -3.26
C GLN A 90 -35.95 20.00 -4.34
N LEU A 91 -35.94 19.57 -5.59
CA LEU A 91 -36.22 20.42 -6.75
C LEU A 91 -37.70 20.29 -7.08
N ILE A 92 -38.43 21.41 -7.07
CA ILE A 92 -39.86 21.45 -7.32
C ILE A 92 -40.11 22.01 -8.72
N GLY A 93 -40.88 21.29 -9.52
CA GLY A 93 -41.26 21.70 -10.87
C GLY A 93 -42.35 22.76 -10.92
N GLN A 94 -42.62 23.31 -12.10
CA GLN A 94 -43.66 24.34 -12.30
C GLN A 94 -45.07 23.91 -11.86
N ASN A 95 -45.37 22.61 -11.98
CA ASN A 95 -46.64 22.00 -11.58
C ASN A 95 -46.66 21.47 -10.12
N GLY A 96 -45.62 21.79 -9.33
CA GLY A 96 -45.53 21.40 -7.91
C GLY A 96 -45.02 19.98 -7.65
N GLN A 97 -44.67 19.21 -8.69
CA GLN A 97 -44.09 17.88 -8.53
C GLN A 97 -42.63 17.95 -8.06
N VAL A 98 -42.18 16.94 -7.30
CA VAL A 98 -40.78 16.78 -6.94
C VAL A 98 -40.04 16.18 -8.14
N ILE A 99 -39.17 16.96 -8.77
CA ILE A 99 -38.32 16.53 -9.89
C ILE A 99 -37.17 15.68 -9.36
N GLU A 100 -36.57 16.12 -8.25
CA GLU A 100 -35.41 15.46 -7.65
C GLU A 100 -35.47 15.62 -6.13
N ARG A 101 -34.97 14.59 -5.43
CA ARG A 101 -34.81 14.57 -3.98
C ARG A 101 -33.51 13.86 -3.66
N ASP A 102 -32.64 14.52 -2.91
CA ASP A 102 -31.34 13.96 -2.56
C ASP A 102 -30.84 14.52 -1.22
N VAL A 103 -29.88 13.81 -0.63
CA VAL A 103 -29.28 14.14 0.66
C VAL A 103 -27.79 14.39 0.46
N HIS A 104 -27.35 15.58 0.82
CA HIS A 104 -25.94 15.93 0.78
C HIS A 104 -25.34 15.94 2.18
N HIS A 105 -24.24 15.22 2.34
CA HIS A 105 -23.55 15.10 3.61
C HIS A 105 -22.25 15.90 3.60
N PHE A 106 -22.02 16.60 4.70
CA PHE A 106 -20.88 17.49 4.89
C PHE A 106 -20.15 17.19 6.19
N LYS A 107 -18.92 17.73 6.28
CA LYS A 107 -18.13 17.78 7.52
C LYS A 107 -17.79 19.23 7.81
N ALA A 108 -18.33 19.80 8.88
CA ALA A 108 -17.97 21.13 9.35
C ALA A 108 -16.51 21.13 9.79
N THR A 109 -15.74 22.12 9.33
CA THR A 109 -14.31 22.31 9.68
C THR A 109 -14.10 23.78 10.01
N VAL A 110 -13.23 24.11 10.96
CA VAL A 110 -12.85 25.49 11.25
C VAL A 110 -11.45 25.73 10.70
N LYS A 111 -11.26 26.86 10.01
CA LYS A 111 -9.95 27.28 9.51
C LYS A 111 -9.50 28.49 10.31
N TYR A 112 -8.31 28.38 10.88
CA TYR A 112 -7.64 29.46 11.60
C TYR A 112 -6.59 30.10 10.72
N TYR A 113 -6.40 31.40 10.93
CA TYR A 113 -5.46 32.22 10.20
C TYR A 113 -4.64 33.03 11.20
N GLN A 114 -3.35 33.17 10.92
CA GLN A 114 -2.47 34.06 11.66
C GLN A 114 -2.69 35.48 11.12
N ASP A 115 -2.97 36.42 12.02
CA ASP A 115 -3.04 37.84 11.71
C ASP A 115 -2.06 38.54 12.66
N PRO A 116 -1.01 39.22 12.15
CA PRO A 116 0.03 39.83 12.99
C PRO A 116 -0.52 40.90 13.94
N ARG A 117 -1.75 41.39 13.74
CA ARG A 117 -2.44 42.35 14.62
C ARG A 117 -3.01 41.71 15.88
N PHE A 118 -3.11 40.39 15.94
CA PHE A 118 -3.71 39.65 17.06
C PHE A 118 -2.78 38.54 17.56
N GLU A 119 -2.68 38.35 18.87
CA GLU A 119 -1.88 37.26 19.46
C GLU A 119 -2.48 35.87 19.19
N LYS A 120 -3.81 35.78 19.08
CA LYS A 120 -4.53 34.53 18.85
C LYS A 120 -4.96 34.39 17.38
N PRO A 121 -4.93 33.16 16.83
CA PRO A 121 -5.45 32.91 15.50
C PRO A 121 -6.92 33.30 15.35
N VAL A 122 -7.30 33.74 14.16
CA VAL A 122 -8.65 34.21 13.85
C VAL A 122 -9.29 33.40 12.72
N THR A 123 -10.61 33.33 12.68
CA THR A 123 -11.37 32.62 11.63
C THR A 123 -11.77 33.58 10.53
N SER A 124 -11.70 33.22 9.25
CA SER A 124 -12.10 34.13 8.15
C SER A 124 -13.58 34.55 8.16
N SER A 125 -14.45 33.77 8.80
CA SER A 125 -15.85 34.12 9.03
C SER A 125 -16.16 34.25 10.52
N PHE A 126 -17.02 35.19 10.90
CA PHE A 126 -17.41 35.43 12.28
C PHE A 126 -18.82 36.04 12.41
N TYR A 127 -19.40 35.93 13.59
CA TYR A 127 -20.60 36.65 14.01
C TYR A 127 -20.20 37.82 14.92
N LEU A 128 -21.03 38.87 15.01
CA LEU A 128 -20.81 39.95 15.98
C LEU A 128 -20.94 39.47 17.44
N SER A 129 -21.75 38.44 17.66
CA SER A 129 -21.87 37.75 18.94
C SER A 129 -20.75 36.71 19.06
N SER A 130 -20.01 36.77 20.16
CA SER A 130 -18.92 35.83 20.48
C SER A 130 -19.38 34.43 20.92
N LYS A 131 -20.68 34.12 20.88
CA LYS A 131 -21.23 32.83 21.38
C LYS A 131 -20.95 31.65 20.46
N PHE A 132 -20.77 31.89 19.16
CA PHE A 132 -20.62 30.84 18.16
C PHE A 132 -19.49 31.16 17.18
N ILE A 133 -18.79 30.12 16.74
CA ILE A 133 -17.81 30.15 15.67
C ILE A 133 -18.45 29.50 14.44
N PRO A 134 -18.61 30.22 13.32
CA PRO A 134 -19.09 29.62 12.09
C PRO A 134 -17.99 28.75 11.47
N SER A 135 -18.34 27.54 11.05
CA SER A 135 -17.44 26.67 10.28
C SER A 135 -17.07 27.33 8.95
N ALA A 136 -15.99 26.86 8.33
CA ALA A 136 -15.70 27.15 6.93
C ALA A 136 -16.90 26.77 6.04
N GLY A 137 -17.16 27.60 5.03
CA GLY A 137 -18.29 27.38 4.11
C GLY A 137 -18.11 26.12 3.28
N LYS A 138 -19.13 25.26 3.25
CA LYS A 138 -19.19 24.11 2.34
C LYS A 138 -20.08 24.43 1.16
N LEU A 139 -19.65 24.08 -0.04
CA LEU A 139 -20.26 24.50 -1.28
C LEU A 139 -20.88 23.32 -2.02
N ILE A 140 -22.12 23.48 -2.49
CA ILE A 140 -22.74 22.61 -3.49
C ILE A 140 -23.07 23.46 -4.71
N HIS A 141 -22.87 22.93 -5.90
CA HIS A 141 -23.35 23.53 -7.14
C HIS A 141 -24.36 22.58 -7.80
N LEU A 142 -25.60 23.01 -7.89
CA LEU A 142 -26.70 22.30 -8.53
C LEU A 142 -26.86 22.82 -9.97
N ASN A 143 -26.83 21.92 -10.95
CA ASN A 143 -26.92 22.27 -12.36
C ASN A 143 -28.27 21.83 -12.95
N PHE A 144 -29.01 22.78 -13.51
CA PHE A 144 -30.36 22.59 -14.05
C PHE A 144 -30.41 22.63 -15.59
N LYS A 145 -29.25 22.55 -16.28
CA LYS A 145 -29.20 22.64 -17.75
C LYS A 145 -30.07 21.61 -18.48
N HIS A 146 -30.34 20.46 -17.85
CA HIS A 146 -31.22 19.41 -18.38
C HIS A 146 -32.58 19.33 -17.65
N MET A 147 -32.91 20.33 -16.83
CA MET A 147 -34.11 20.40 -16.00
C MET A 147 -34.73 21.82 -16.08
N PRO A 148 -35.23 22.25 -17.25
CA PRO A 148 -35.72 23.61 -17.45
C PRO A 148 -36.98 23.95 -16.64
N ASP A 149 -37.65 22.94 -16.09
CA ASP A 149 -38.94 23.08 -15.40
C ASP A 149 -38.82 23.35 -13.89
N VAL A 150 -37.60 23.47 -13.33
CA VAL A 150 -37.41 23.73 -11.89
C VAL A 150 -37.87 25.16 -11.55
N LYS A 151 -38.84 25.27 -10.64
CA LYS A 151 -39.42 26.53 -10.14
C LYS A 151 -38.86 26.92 -8.77
N SER A 152 -38.80 25.99 -7.83
CA SER A 152 -38.34 26.26 -6.47
C SER A 152 -37.43 25.16 -5.93
N LEU A 153 -36.60 25.56 -4.97
CA LEU A 153 -35.66 24.69 -4.27
C LEU A 153 -36.05 24.65 -2.80
N ARG A 154 -36.37 23.47 -2.28
CA ARG A 154 -36.61 23.26 -0.85
C ARG A 154 -35.40 22.64 -0.19
N ILE A 155 -35.00 23.15 0.97
CA ILE A 155 -33.86 22.64 1.73
C ILE A 155 -34.21 22.55 3.21
N ARG A 156 -33.80 21.46 3.86
CA ARG A 156 -33.87 21.32 5.32
C ARG A 156 -32.62 20.65 5.88
N LEU A 157 -32.42 20.78 7.19
CA LEU A 157 -31.41 20.00 7.89
C LEU A 157 -31.97 18.60 8.12
N LEU A 158 -31.24 17.55 7.74
CA LEU A 158 -31.66 16.18 8.00
C LEU A 158 -31.06 15.67 9.31
N ASP A 159 -29.74 15.86 9.48
CA ASP A 159 -29.01 15.39 10.65
C ASP A 159 -27.79 16.28 10.96
N LYS A 160 -27.32 16.28 12.20
CA LYS A 160 -26.10 16.99 12.63
C LYS A 160 -25.48 16.34 13.86
N SER A 161 -24.15 16.44 13.96
CA SER A 161 -23.42 16.14 15.19
C SER A 161 -24.01 16.90 16.40
N PRO A 162 -24.04 16.30 17.60
CA PRO A 162 -24.55 16.95 18.81
C PRO A 162 -23.86 18.28 19.14
N ILE A 163 -22.58 18.41 18.79
CA ILE A 163 -21.77 19.61 19.03
C ILE A 163 -22.20 20.78 18.13
N ILE A 164 -22.68 20.50 16.91
CA ILE A 164 -23.17 21.55 16.00
C ILE A 164 -24.46 22.12 16.58
N HIS A 165 -24.52 23.42 16.83
CA HIS A 165 -25.73 24.04 17.37
C HIS A 165 -26.78 24.24 16.27
N LYS A 166 -26.39 24.88 15.17
CA LYS A 166 -27.24 25.24 14.03
C LYS A 166 -26.47 25.08 12.73
N VAL A 167 -27.19 24.92 11.62
CA VAL A 167 -26.61 24.99 10.27
C VAL A 167 -27.31 26.11 9.53
N SER A 168 -26.54 27.02 8.96
CA SER A 168 -27.03 28.15 8.18
C SER A 168 -26.66 27.98 6.71
N ILE A 169 -27.51 28.45 5.82
CA ILE A 169 -27.36 28.33 4.37
C ILE A 169 -27.47 29.69 3.68
N ARG A 170 -26.73 29.83 2.58
CA ARG A 170 -26.86 30.88 1.57
C ARG A 170 -27.13 30.22 0.24
N VAL A 171 -28.15 30.69 -0.47
CA VAL A 171 -28.54 30.20 -1.78
C VAL A 171 -28.28 31.30 -2.79
N TYR A 172 -27.60 30.96 -3.89
CA TYR A 172 -27.35 31.89 -4.97
C TYR A 172 -27.78 31.30 -6.31
N ALA A 173 -28.56 32.03 -7.10
CA ALA A 173 -28.86 31.63 -8.48
C ALA A 173 -27.93 32.31 -9.47
N ARG A 174 -27.54 31.55 -10.49
CA ARG A 174 -26.89 32.07 -11.67
C ARG A 174 -27.92 32.74 -12.57
N ARG A 175 -27.71 34.01 -12.91
CA ARG A 175 -28.59 34.74 -13.83
C ARG A 175 -28.10 34.57 -15.26
N THR A 176 -28.99 34.25 -16.18
CA THR A 176 -28.72 34.34 -17.62
C THR A 176 -28.70 35.81 -18.02
N VAL A 177 -27.59 36.24 -18.61
CA VAL A 177 -27.43 37.57 -19.18
C VAL A 177 -27.39 37.39 -20.70
N PRO A 178 -28.17 38.15 -21.48
CA PRO A 178 -28.10 38.08 -22.94
C PRO A 178 -26.68 38.37 -23.45
N ASP A 179 -26.26 37.69 -24.51
CA ASP A 179 -24.86 37.71 -24.95
C ASP A 179 -24.32 39.11 -25.28
N TYR A 180 -25.19 40.00 -25.76
CA TYR A 180 -24.82 41.38 -26.10
C TYR A 180 -24.57 42.28 -24.87
N GLU A 181 -25.01 41.89 -23.67
CA GLU A 181 -24.84 42.70 -22.45
C GLU A 181 -23.50 42.46 -21.74
N TYR A 182 -22.78 41.38 -22.05
CA TYR A 182 -21.53 41.02 -21.36
C TYR A 182 -20.44 42.10 -21.50
N PRO A 183 -20.12 42.62 -22.72
CA PRO A 183 -19.13 43.68 -22.86
C PRO A 183 -19.57 44.97 -22.14
N ILE A 184 -20.84 45.34 -22.27
CA ILE A 184 -21.40 46.56 -21.66
C ILE A 184 -21.28 46.52 -20.13
N ARG A 185 -21.54 45.37 -19.51
CA ARG A 185 -21.39 45.20 -18.06
C ARG A 185 -19.93 45.27 -17.63
N TRP A 186 -19.01 44.68 -18.38
CA TRP A 186 -17.58 44.76 -18.09
C TRP A 186 -17.10 46.21 -18.05
N TYR A 187 -17.47 47.02 -19.04
CA TYR A 187 -17.02 48.41 -19.13
C TYR A 187 -17.59 49.33 -18.05
N ARG A 188 -18.72 48.96 -17.43
CA ARG A 188 -19.33 49.70 -16.30
C ARG A 188 -18.67 49.42 -14.95
N LEU A 189 -17.87 48.37 -14.84
CA LEU A 189 -17.15 48.05 -13.62
C LEU A 189 -15.94 48.98 -13.47
N ASN A 190 -15.70 49.46 -12.25
CA ASN A 190 -14.47 50.17 -11.92
C ASN A 190 -13.27 49.19 -11.88
N GLN A 191 -12.05 49.74 -11.76
CA GLN A 191 -10.83 48.92 -11.80
C GLN A 191 -10.80 47.85 -10.70
N GLU A 192 -11.16 48.21 -9.47
CA GLU A 192 -11.21 47.32 -8.31
C GLU A 192 -12.20 46.15 -8.53
N GLN A 193 -13.38 46.43 -9.09
CA GLN A 193 -14.38 45.41 -9.41
C GLN A 193 -13.92 44.48 -10.53
N LYS A 194 -13.22 45.02 -11.54
CA LYS A 194 -12.65 44.22 -12.62
C LYS A 194 -11.56 43.28 -12.10
N GLU A 195 -10.67 43.79 -11.24
CA GLU A 195 -9.62 43.00 -10.58
C GLU A 195 -10.23 41.91 -9.70
N LYS A 196 -11.27 42.23 -8.92
CA LYS A 196 -11.96 41.27 -8.06
C LYS A 196 -12.59 40.13 -8.85
N ILE A 197 -13.23 40.42 -9.99
CA ILE A 197 -13.81 39.40 -10.87
C ILE A 197 -12.71 38.60 -11.58
N ALA A 198 -11.59 39.22 -11.95
CA ALA A 198 -10.49 38.59 -12.66
C ALA A 198 -9.49 37.84 -11.74
N LYS A 199 -9.66 37.88 -10.41
CA LYS A 199 -8.71 37.35 -9.41
C LYS A 199 -8.32 35.88 -9.60
N GLY A 200 -9.17 35.08 -10.26
CA GLY A 200 -8.90 33.68 -10.60
C GLY A 200 -8.28 33.45 -11.98
N SER A 201 -8.00 34.53 -12.74
CA SER A 201 -7.40 34.46 -14.07
C SER A 201 -5.90 34.67 -14.01
N LEU A 202 -5.17 34.01 -14.91
CA LEU A 202 -3.72 34.20 -15.09
C LEU A 202 -3.38 35.62 -15.61
N PHE A 203 -4.35 36.30 -16.20
CA PHE A 203 -4.15 37.62 -16.83
C PHE A 203 -4.89 38.74 -16.09
N PRO A 204 -4.28 39.92 -15.97
CA PRO A 204 -4.93 41.09 -15.40
C PRO A 204 -6.11 41.56 -16.27
N PRO A 205 -7.07 42.33 -15.73
CA PRO A 205 -8.31 42.67 -16.41
C PRO A 205 -8.17 43.29 -17.80
N HIS A 206 -7.09 44.02 -18.06
CA HIS A 206 -6.82 44.69 -19.33
C HIS A 206 -6.25 43.76 -20.42
N LEU A 207 -5.83 42.54 -20.06
CA LEU A 207 -5.32 41.51 -20.98
C LEU A 207 -6.32 40.36 -21.20
N LEU A 208 -7.51 40.44 -20.61
CA LEU A 208 -8.54 39.42 -20.78
C LEU A 208 -9.18 39.50 -22.18
N SER A 209 -9.26 38.37 -22.86
CA SER A 209 -10.03 38.25 -24.11
C SER A 209 -11.53 38.43 -23.85
N GLU A 210 -12.28 38.82 -24.87
CA GLU A 210 -13.75 38.95 -24.77
C GLU A 210 -14.42 37.64 -24.31
N ALA A 211 -13.90 36.50 -24.74
CA ALA A 211 -14.37 35.18 -24.30
C ALA A 211 -14.10 34.95 -22.80
N ALA A 212 -12.93 35.35 -22.29
CA ALA A 212 -12.61 35.27 -20.87
C ALA A 212 -13.48 36.21 -20.03
N VAL A 213 -13.67 37.45 -20.49
CA VAL A 213 -14.59 38.43 -19.87
C VAL A 213 -16.02 37.88 -19.83
N ARG A 214 -16.49 37.29 -20.95
CA ARG A 214 -17.81 36.67 -21.03
C ARG A 214 -17.95 35.54 -20.01
N ASN A 215 -16.97 34.64 -19.90
CA ASN A 215 -17.01 33.56 -18.93
C ASN A 215 -17.08 34.10 -17.49
N LEU A 216 -16.21 35.05 -17.13
CA LEU A 216 -16.16 35.64 -15.80
C LEU A 216 -17.46 36.37 -15.42
N ILE A 217 -18.05 37.14 -16.33
CA ILE A 217 -19.32 37.82 -16.06
C ILE A 217 -20.49 36.84 -16.07
N SER A 218 -20.46 35.82 -16.93
CA SER A 218 -21.50 34.80 -16.99
C SER A 218 -21.59 33.97 -15.71
N GLU A 219 -20.53 33.93 -14.89
CA GLU A 219 -20.48 33.22 -13.62
C GLU A 219 -20.94 34.06 -12.42
N THR A 220 -21.59 35.22 -12.63
CA THR A 220 -22.15 35.98 -11.50
C THR A 220 -23.37 35.31 -10.87
N PHE A 221 -23.20 34.96 -9.59
CA PHE A 221 -24.24 34.43 -8.71
C PHE A 221 -24.86 35.56 -7.88
N ARG A 222 -26.19 35.55 -7.72
CA ARG A 222 -26.90 36.50 -6.85
C ARG A 222 -27.59 35.77 -5.70
N PRO A 223 -27.54 36.30 -4.46
CA PRO A 223 -28.19 35.68 -3.33
C PRO A 223 -29.72 35.70 -3.51
N ILE A 224 -30.37 34.62 -3.09
CA ILE A 224 -31.83 34.48 -3.05
C ILE A 224 -32.26 34.28 -1.60
N ALA A 225 -33.34 34.95 -1.22
CA ALA A 225 -33.98 34.77 0.08
C ALA A 225 -35.02 33.63 0.03
N PRO A 226 -35.24 32.91 1.14
CA PRO A 226 -36.34 31.97 1.23
C PRO A 226 -37.68 32.71 1.22
N SER A 227 -38.69 32.03 0.74
CA SER A 227 -40.09 32.46 0.72
C SER A 227 -40.67 32.39 2.13
N GLY A 228 -41.51 33.37 2.50
CA GLY A 228 -42.17 33.43 3.80
C GLY A 228 -41.88 34.72 4.57
N ILE A 229 -42.23 34.74 5.85
CA ILE A 229 -42.08 35.87 6.77
C ILE A 229 -40.90 35.59 7.72
N LYS A 230 -39.99 36.56 7.85
CA LYS A 230 -38.86 36.51 8.79
C LYS A 230 -39.36 36.26 10.22
N ASP A 231 -38.64 35.44 10.96
CA ASP A 231 -38.91 35.00 12.34
C ASP A 231 -40.14 34.09 12.53
N THR A 232 -40.96 33.91 11.48
CA THR A 232 -42.04 32.92 11.41
C THR A 232 -41.58 31.69 10.63
N ASP A 233 -41.35 31.86 9.33
CA ASP A 233 -40.99 30.78 8.41
C ASP A 233 -39.48 30.52 8.43
N TYR A 234 -38.68 31.58 8.40
CA TYR A 234 -37.22 31.51 8.37
C TYR A 234 -36.56 32.42 9.41
N ILE A 235 -35.36 32.04 9.86
CA ILE A 235 -34.53 32.86 10.74
C ILE A 235 -33.34 33.35 9.93
N ALA A 236 -33.12 34.66 9.89
CA ALA A 236 -32.02 35.29 9.16
C ALA A 236 -31.00 35.93 10.12
N ARG A 237 -29.71 35.82 9.80
CA ARG A 237 -28.59 36.38 10.58
C ARG A 237 -27.51 36.94 9.66
N ASN A 238 -26.69 37.86 10.16
CA ASN A 238 -25.53 38.36 9.42
C ASN A 238 -24.29 37.54 9.76
N LEU A 239 -23.64 37.00 8.73
CA LEU A 239 -22.32 36.40 8.79
C LEU A 239 -21.33 37.33 8.10
N TYR A 240 -20.27 37.70 8.81
CA TYR A 240 -19.22 38.58 8.32
C TYR A 240 -18.06 37.72 7.84
N THR A 241 -17.56 37.98 6.63
CA THR A 241 -16.45 37.23 6.04
C THR A 241 -15.37 38.21 5.59
N ILE A 242 -14.12 37.93 5.98
CA ILE A 242 -12.92 38.63 5.48
C ILE A 242 -12.36 37.84 4.30
N GLU A 243 -11.88 38.55 3.27
CA GLU A 243 -11.22 37.91 2.14
C GLU A 243 -10.00 37.11 2.61
N GLN A 244 -9.96 35.81 2.28
CA GLN A 244 -8.92 34.89 2.77
C GLN A 244 -7.52 35.18 2.23
N ALA A 245 -7.42 35.88 1.09
CA ALA A 245 -6.14 36.16 0.43
C ALA A 245 -5.24 37.15 1.19
N SER A 246 -5.77 37.83 2.21
CA SER A 246 -5.00 38.77 3.06
C SER A 246 -4.52 38.14 4.37
N LEU A 247 -4.73 36.83 4.57
CA LEU A 247 -4.46 36.14 5.84
C LEU A 247 -3.68 34.84 5.59
N ASP A 248 -2.67 34.57 6.41
CA ASP A 248 -1.90 33.32 6.34
C ASP A 248 -2.67 32.22 7.07
N GLU A 249 -3.14 31.21 6.33
CA GLU A 249 -3.85 30.06 6.91
C GLU A 249 -2.90 29.22 7.76
N ILE A 250 -3.30 28.89 9.00
CA ILE A 250 -2.57 27.94 9.83
C ILE A 250 -2.88 26.54 9.31
N THR A 251 -1.99 26.02 8.49
CA THR A 251 -2.09 24.64 7.98
C THR A 251 -1.35 23.69 8.91
N PRO A 252 -1.87 22.48 9.15
CA PRO A 252 -1.10 21.45 9.83
C PRO A 252 0.19 21.17 9.02
N PRO A 253 1.29 20.77 9.69
CA PRO A 253 2.54 20.48 9.02
C PRO A 253 2.33 19.40 7.96
N VAL A 254 2.61 19.74 6.70
CA VAL A 254 2.57 18.80 5.58
C VAL A 254 3.94 18.18 5.44
N LEU A 255 3.99 16.85 5.41
CA LEU A 255 5.24 16.15 5.15
C LEU A 255 5.83 16.60 3.80
N PRO A 256 7.15 16.82 3.72
CA PRO A 256 7.82 17.02 2.45
C PRO A 256 7.54 15.88 1.46
N LYS A 257 7.71 16.16 0.16
CA LYS A 257 7.49 15.15 -0.88
C LYS A 257 8.57 14.05 -0.76
N GLY A 258 8.15 12.82 -0.51
CA GLY A 258 9.02 11.65 -0.59
C GLY A 258 8.56 10.48 0.26
N VAL A 259 9.46 9.52 0.48
CA VAL A 259 9.22 8.37 1.33
C VAL A 259 9.57 8.73 2.77
N PHE A 260 8.57 8.68 3.65
CA PHE A 260 8.78 8.88 5.08
C PHE A 260 9.52 7.68 5.71
N VAL A 261 10.53 7.96 6.53
CA VAL A 261 11.31 6.95 7.25
C VAL A 261 11.57 7.39 8.69
N ASP A 262 11.55 6.43 9.61
CA ASP A 262 12.02 6.60 10.99
C ASP A 262 12.52 5.25 11.56
N GLN A 263 12.56 5.12 12.88
CA GLN A 263 13.11 3.95 13.56
C GLN A 263 12.20 2.72 13.50
N ILE A 264 10.93 2.92 13.15
CA ILE A 264 9.92 1.86 13.03
C ILE A 264 9.45 1.76 11.58
N VAL A 265 9.07 2.89 10.96
CA VAL A 265 8.56 2.94 9.60
C VAL A 265 9.74 3.00 8.64
N HIS A 266 9.93 1.92 7.88
CA HIS A 266 11.01 1.78 6.92
C HIS A 266 10.57 2.31 5.54
N GLY A 267 11.49 2.95 4.82
CA GLY A 267 11.28 3.38 3.44
C GLY A 267 11.73 2.32 2.46
N VAL A 268 10.89 1.99 1.47
CA VAL A 268 11.21 0.99 0.44
C VAL A 268 11.28 1.67 -0.92
N ILE A 269 12.48 1.72 -1.50
CA ILE A 269 12.74 2.33 -2.81
C ILE A 269 13.19 1.23 -3.80
N PRO A 270 12.27 0.71 -4.61
CA PRO A 270 12.59 -0.24 -5.67
C PRO A 270 13.44 0.42 -6.78
N LEU A 271 14.39 -0.34 -7.35
CA LEU A 271 15.39 0.16 -8.29
C LEU A 271 15.13 -0.29 -9.73
N PRO A 272 15.43 0.57 -10.73
CA PRO A 272 15.27 0.25 -12.14
C PRO A 272 16.17 -0.92 -12.59
N LYS A 273 15.84 -1.52 -13.74
CA LYS A 273 16.64 -2.60 -14.36
C LYS A 273 18.03 -2.08 -14.74
N GLY A 274 19.04 -2.95 -14.63
CA GLY A 274 20.44 -2.60 -14.94
C GLY A 274 21.27 -2.23 -13.71
N LYS A 275 22.43 -1.61 -13.95
CA LYS A 275 23.30 -1.06 -12.90
C LYS A 275 23.32 0.45 -13.05
N ASN A 276 22.72 1.15 -12.09
CA ASN A 276 22.37 2.55 -12.18
C ASN A 276 23.02 3.34 -11.04
N ALA A 277 23.44 4.58 -11.31
CA ALA A 277 23.89 5.51 -10.29
C ALA A 277 22.65 6.14 -9.64
N ILE A 278 22.48 5.95 -8.34
CA ILE A 278 21.30 6.42 -7.59
C ILE A 278 21.74 7.49 -6.60
N ARG A 279 21.03 8.62 -6.59
CA ARG A 279 21.14 9.65 -5.56
C ARG A 279 19.96 9.57 -4.62
N LEU A 280 20.24 9.49 -3.32
CA LEU A 280 19.27 9.63 -2.24
C LEU A 280 19.42 11.02 -1.62
N GLU A 281 18.31 11.74 -1.47
CA GLU A 281 18.24 13.03 -0.80
C GLU A 281 17.41 12.88 0.48
N PHE A 282 18.01 13.20 1.62
CA PHE A 282 17.40 13.10 2.95
C PHE A 282 17.11 14.49 3.50
N GLU A 283 15.88 14.71 3.97
CA GLU A 283 15.47 15.96 4.62
C GLU A 283 14.62 15.68 5.87
N PRO A 284 14.61 16.57 6.87
CA PRO A 284 13.79 16.38 8.07
C PRO A 284 12.31 16.38 7.72
N ALA A 285 11.56 15.41 8.25
CA ALA A 285 10.12 15.33 8.05
C ALA A 285 9.37 16.50 8.70
N ASN A 286 9.92 17.04 9.79
CA ASN A 286 9.46 18.25 10.45
C ASN A 286 10.66 19.12 10.83
N LEU A 287 10.67 20.38 10.37
CA LEU A 287 11.73 21.35 10.70
C LEU A 287 11.79 21.69 12.19
N ASP A 288 10.66 21.60 12.90
CA ASP A 288 10.57 21.91 14.33
C ASP A 288 11.06 20.76 15.22
N ASN A 289 11.21 19.55 14.66
CA ASN A 289 11.70 18.37 15.37
C ASN A 289 12.64 17.52 14.49
N PRO A 290 13.84 18.03 14.16
CA PRO A 290 14.79 17.32 13.33
C PRO A 290 15.37 16.10 14.06
N PRO A 291 15.88 15.10 13.33
CA PRO A 291 16.61 13.98 13.94
C PRO A 291 17.80 14.46 14.78
N PRO A 292 18.15 13.75 15.88
CA PRO A 292 19.32 14.07 16.69
C PRO A 292 20.61 14.11 15.85
N LEU A 293 21.53 15.02 16.18
CA LEU A 293 22.83 15.11 15.50
C LEU A 293 23.59 13.78 15.65
N ASN A 294 24.26 13.35 14.57
CA ASN A 294 24.97 12.08 14.45
C ASN A 294 24.09 10.82 14.59
N SER A 295 22.76 10.96 14.47
CA SER A 295 21.87 9.80 14.36
C SER A 295 22.16 9.00 13.09
N GLN A 296 22.03 7.67 13.17
CA GLN A 296 22.34 6.79 12.04
C GLN A 296 21.14 6.65 11.08
N ILE A 297 21.46 6.65 9.79
CA ILE A 297 20.58 6.27 8.69
C ILE A 297 21.15 4.98 8.12
N LEU A 298 20.35 3.92 8.15
CA LEU A 298 20.68 2.62 7.61
C LEU A 298 20.05 2.46 6.23
N ILE A 299 20.86 2.13 5.23
CA ILE A 299 20.39 1.82 3.89
C ILE A 299 20.77 0.37 3.59
N ARG A 300 19.78 -0.47 3.34
CA ARG A 300 19.97 -1.87 2.93
C ARG A 300 19.53 -2.03 1.49
N TRP A 301 20.48 -2.30 0.60
CA TRP A 301 20.17 -2.79 -0.72
C TRP A 301 19.93 -4.29 -0.67
N GLN A 302 18.89 -4.77 -1.37
CA GLN A 302 18.60 -6.19 -1.57
C GLN A 302 18.40 -6.46 -3.05
N ASP A 303 18.96 -7.56 -3.54
CA ASP A 303 18.71 -8.00 -4.91
C ASP A 303 17.31 -8.60 -5.08
N ARG A 304 17.02 -8.94 -6.34
CA ARG A 304 15.78 -9.60 -6.74
C ARG A 304 15.56 -10.95 -6.03
N THR A 305 16.60 -11.67 -5.63
CA THR A 305 16.43 -12.98 -5.01
C THR A 305 16.30 -12.94 -3.49
N ALA A 306 16.45 -11.76 -2.87
CA ALA A 306 16.49 -11.54 -1.42
C ALA A 306 17.68 -12.19 -0.70
N PHE A 307 18.59 -12.82 -1.46
CA PHE A 307 19.75 -13.49 -0.89
C PHE A 307 21.01 -12.61 -0.97
N GLU A 308 21.08 -11.64 -1.89
CA GLU A 308 22.11 -10.62 -1.85
C GLU A 308 21.59 -9.40 -1.10
N PHE A 309 22.39 -8.92 -0.15
CA PHE A 309 22.16 -7.61 0.43
C PHE A 309 23.48 -6.90 0.73
N GLN A 310 23.44 -5.58 0.68
CA GLN A 310 24.51 -4.71 1.14
C GLN A 310 23.93 -3.70 2.10
N GLN A 311 24.68 -3.36 3.14
CA GLN A 311 24.26 -2.39 4.14
C GLN A 311 25.23 -1.23 4.18
N PHE A 312 24.68 -0.03 4.20
CA PHE A 312 25.39 1.23 4.26
C PHE A 312 24.86 2.03 5.45
N THR A 313 25.74 2.77 6.10
CA THR A 313 25.38 3.62 7.23
C THR A 313 25.83 5.05 6.92
N LEU A 314 24.91 6.00 7.08
CA LEU A 314 25.17 7.43 7.02
C LEU A 314 24.87 8.04 8.39
N ASN A 315 25.52 9.15 8.72
CA ASN A 315 25.26 9.90 9.93
C ASN A 315 24.53 11.20 9.58
N TRP A 316 23.49 11.55 10.33
CA TRP A 316 22.77 12.80 10.17
C TRP A 316 23.60 13.98 10.69
N GLU A 317 23.96 14.91 9.81
CA GLU A 317 24.79 16.09 10.14
C GLU A 317 23.96 17.34 10.52
N GLY A 318 22.66 17.20 10.74
CA GLY A 318 21.77 18.33 11.07
C GLY A 318 21.31 19.17 9.87
N LYS A 319 21.69 18.77 8.64
CA LYS A 319 21.33 19.42 7.38
C LYS A 319 20.96 18.35 6.34
N PRO A 320 20.20 18.70 5.28
CA PRO A 320 19.88 17.76 4.23
C PRO A 320 21.12 17.07 3.64
N ILE A 321 21.03 15.76 3.44
CA ILE A 321 22.14 14.92 2.96
C ILE A 321 21.82 14.46 1.54
N GLN A 322 22.82 14.54 0.67
CA GLN A 322 22.80 13.88 -0.63
C GLN A 322 23.81 12.74 -0.62
N TRP A 323 23.37 11.55 -0.98
CA TRP A 323 24.23 10.37 -1.03
C TRP A 323 24.09 9.65 -2.36
N GLU A 324 25.21 9.39 -3.01
CA GLU A 324 25.24 8.76 -4.33
C GLU A 324 25.94 7.41 -4.27
N HIS A 325 25.35 6.40 -4.92
CA HIS A 325 25.94 5.08 -5.00
C HIS A 325 25.49 4.33 -6.26
N HIS A 326 26.31 3.40 -6.74
CA HIS A 326 25.95 2.56 -7.88
C HIS A 326 25.30 1.26 -7.39
N PHE A 327 24.05 1.05 -7.76
CA PHE A 327 23.30 -0.16 -7.42
C PHE A 327 22.97 -0.97 -8.65
N SER A 328 22.95 -2.28 -8.49
CA SER A 328 22.26 -3.17 -9.42
C SER A 328 20.76 -3.13 -9.16
N GLN A 329 19.97 -3.61 -10.11
CA GLN A 329 18.53 -3.81 -9.94
C GLN A 329 18.19 -4.55 -8.63
N GLY A 330 17.07 -4.21 -8.02
CA GLY A 330 16.69 -4.70 -6.70
C GLY A 330 15.82 -3.68 -5.98
N GLN A 331 16.02 -3.53 -4.68
CA GLN A 331 15.32 -2.53 -3.87
C GLN A 331 16.19 -2.05 -2.70
N LEU A 332 15.92 -0.85 -2.22
CA LEU A 332 16.51 -0.27 -1.03
C LEU A 332 15.48 -0.27 0.10
N THR A 333 15.88 -0.71 1.29
CA THR A 333 15.15 -0.52 2.54
C THR A 333 15.93 0.49 3.39
N ILE A 334 15.26 1.54 3.86
CA ILE A 334 15.88 2.66 4.55
C ILE A 334 15.26 2.79 5.94
N MET A 335 16.11 2.89 6.96
CA MET A 335 15.72 3.07 8.37
C MET A 335 16.49 4.27 8.92
N ALA A 336 15.90 5.07 9.80
CA ALA A 336 16.57 6.22 10.38
C ALA A 336 16.23 6.37 11.86
N ALA A 337 17.18 6.72 12.72
CA ALA A 337 16.86 6.89 14.14
C ALA A 337 15.96 8.11 14.45
N GLY A 338 15.65 8.94 13.46
CA GLY A 338 14.70 10.05 13.57
C GLY A 338 13.88 10.23 12.29
N GLN A 339 12.93 11.16 12.33
CA GLN A 339 11.94 11.34 11.27
C GLN A 339 12.53 12.07 10.05
N LEU A 340 12.68 11.35 8.95
CA LEU A 340 13.22 11.86 7.69
C LEU A 340 12.24 11.59 6.54
N VAL A 341 12.38 12.37 5.48
CA VAL A 341 11.81 12.09 4.16
C VAL A 341 12.95 11.85 3.19
N VAL A 342 12.79 10.83 2.34
CA VAL A 342 13.79 10.43 1.36
C VAL A 342 13.23 10.55 -0.05
N ARG A 343 14.00 11.17 -0.93
CA ARG A 343 13.77 11.19 -2.37
C ARG A 343 14.89 10.45 -3.08
N ALA A 344 14.56 9.76 -4.15
CA ALA A 344 15.53 8.99 -4.93
C ALA A 344 15.52 9.43 -6.39
N TYR A 345 16.71 9.52 -6.98
CA TYR A 345 16.91 9.89 -8.37
C TYR A 345 17.85 8.90 -9.04
N GLU A 346 17.51 8.47 -10.24
CA GLU A 346 18.43 7.81 -11.15
C GLU A 346 19.24 8.89 -11.89
N LEU A 347 20.56 8.84 -11.75
CA LEU A 347 21.49 9.78 -12.35
C LEU A 347 21.81 9.36 -13.79
N GLY A 348 21.55 10.26 -14.72
CA GLY A 348 21.93 10.16 -16.12
C GLY A 348 22.22 11.56 -16.68
N ALA A 349 22.08 11.76 -17.99
CA ALA A 349 22.24 13.10 -18.60
C ALA A 349 21.26 14.14 -18.01
N LYS A 350 20.08 13.67 -17.59
CA LYS A 350 19.14 14.40 -16.74
C LYS A 350 18.70 13.45 -15.61
N PRO A 351 18.82 13.85 -14.33
CA PRO A 351 18.32 13.03 -13.23
C PRO A 351 16.81 12.79 -13.36
N ILE A 352 16.39 11.54 -13.21
CA ILE A 352 14.98 11.13 -13.21
C ILE A 352 14.61 10.77 -11.78
N GLU A 353 13.55 11.38 -11.24
CA GLU A 353 13.04 11.01 -9.91
C GLU A 353 12.40 9.61 -9.98
N ILE A 354 12.90 8.70 -9.15
CA ILE A 354 12.43 7.31 -9.00
C ILE A 354 11.80 7.05 -7.63
N THR A 355 11.57 8.12 -6.85
CA THR A 355 10.83 8.04 -5.58
C THR A 355 9.46 7.38 -5.82
N PRO A 356 9.11 6.30 -5.11
CA PRO A 356 7.83 5.63 -5.33
C PRO A 356 6.66 6.51 -4.90
N GLU A 357 5.59 6.48 -5.69
CA GLU A 357 4.32 7.10 -5.31
C GLU A 357 3.71 6.37 -4.11
N PRO A 358 3.08 7.11 -3.17
CA PRO A 358 2.46 6.51 -2.00
C PRO A 358 1.30 5.61 -2.39
N LEU A 359 1.29 4.39 -1.84
CA LEU A 359 0.18 3.46 -1.99
C LEU A 359 -0.80 3.67 -0.82
N TYR A 360 -2.11 3.66 -1.10
CA TYR A 360 -3.12 3.94 -0.08
C TYR A 360 -4.08 2.79 0.21
N LEU A 361 -4.05 2.30 1.44
CA LEU A 361 -4.97 1.29 1.94
C LEU A 361 -6.07 1.95 2.79
N ARG A 362 -7.32 1.82 2.35
CA ARG A 362 -8.47 2.30 3.14
C ARG A 362 -9.00 1.21 4.06
N THR A 363 -9.00 1.48 5.35
CA THR A 363 -9.58 0.63 6.40
C THR A 363 -10.84 1.27 6.98
N PHE A 364 -11.59 0.46 7.73
CA PHE A 364 -12.80 0.89 8.44
C PHE A 364 -12.68 0.56 9.93
N VAL A 365 -13.24 1.41 10.78
CA VAL A 365 -13.19 1.24 12.23
C VAL A 365 -14.43 0.47 12.67
N SER A 366 -14.23 -0.64 13.38
CA SER A 366 -15.29 -1.36 14.10
C SER A 366 -15.26 -0.99 15.59
N ARG A 367 -16.45 -0.88 16.20
CA ARG A 367 -16.67 -0.77 17.65
C ARG A 367 -17.88 -1.59 18.06
N LEU A 368 -18.12 -1.74 19.35
CA LEU A 368 -19.19 -2.61 19.88
C LEU A 368 -20.58 -2.22 19.35
N ASN A 369 -20.88 -0.92 19.34
CA ASN A 369 -22.17 -0.39 18.86
C ASN A 369 -22.12 0.08 17.40
N GLU A 370 -20.97 -0.08 16.74
CA GLU A 370 -20.72 0.39 15.38
C GLU A 370 -20.05 -0.73 14.58
N PRO A 371 -20.78 -1.83 14.32
CA PRO A 371 -20.22 -2.97 13.62
C PRO A 371 -19.97 -2.66 12.15
N VAL A 372 -19.02 -3.36 11.56
CA VAL A 372 -18.77 -3.31 10.11
C VAL A 372 -19.19 -4.63 9.48
N SER A 373 -20.11 -4.54 8.52
CA SER A 373 -20.63 -5.69 7.78
C SER A 373 -20.13 -5.74 6.34
N TYR A 374 -19.87 -6.95 5.85
CA TYR A 374 -19.50 -7.24 4.47
C TYR A 374 -20.48 -8.24 3.85
N ARG A 375 -20.87 -7.99 2.59
CA ARG A 375 -21.66 -8.92 1.80
C ARG A 375 -20.77 -10.02 1.25
N ILE A 376 -21.23 -11.26 1.35
CA ILE A 376 -20.59 -12.41 0.73
C ILE A 376 -21.32 -12.71 -0.58
N ASN A 377 -20.55 -12.75 -1.67
CA ASN A 377 -21.07 -13.14 -2.98
C ASN A 377 -20.55 -14.54 -3.31
N HIS A 378 -21.47 -15.44 -3.63
CA HIS A 378 -21.18 -16.81 -4.06
C HIS A 378 -21.30 -16.92 -5.57
N ILE A 379 -20.38 -17.66 -6.20
CA ILE A 379 -20.41 -17.96 -7.62
C ILE A 379 -20.90 -19.40 -7.79
N HIS A 380 -21.97 -19.60 -8.56
CA HIS A 380 -22.59 -20.91 -8.83
C HIS A 380 -22.89 -21.74 -7.57
N HIS A 381 -23.31 -21.10 -6.46
CA HIS A 381 -23.55 -21.75 -5.17
C HIS A 381 -22.34 -22.50 -4.59
N HIS A 382 -21.12 -22.19 -5.03
CA HIS A 382 -19.91 -22.69 -4.38
C HIS A 382 -19.57 -21.84 -3.14
N PRO A 383 -18.85 -22.43 -2.17
CA PRO A 383 -18.25 -21.67 -1.08
C PRO A 383 -17.38 -20.51 -1.60
N THR A 384 -17.24 -19.48 -0.78
CA THR A 384 -16.40 -18.32 -1.07
C THR A 384 -15.33 -18.19 0.00
N LEU A 385 -14.08 -18.02 -0.42
CA LEU A 385 -13.00 -17.71 0.51
C LEU A 385 -13.09 -16.25 0.90
N PHE A 386 -13.04 -15.99 2.20
CA PHE A 386 -13.10 -14.65 2.76
C PHE A 386 -11.89 -14.44 3.67
N ARG A 387 -11.24 -13.29 3.53
CA ARG A 387 -10.11 -12.88 4.36
C ARG A 387 -10.42 -11.53 4.99
N ILE A 388 -10.03 -11.36 6.25
CA ILE A 388 -10.13 -10.10 6.98
C ILE A 388 -8.79 -9.79 7.63
N ASP A 389 -8.28 -8.58 7.42
CA ASP A 389 -7.11 -8.08 8.11
C ASP A 389 -7.53 -7.10 9.19
N PHE A 390 -7.02 -7.27 10.41
CA PHE A 390 -7.22 -6.36 11.53
C PHE A 390 -5.92 -5.62 11.88
N ARG A 391 -6.04 -4.35 12.26
CA ARG A 391 -4.92 -3.55 12.80
C ARG A 391 -5.40 -2.76 14.00
N LEU A 392 -4.48 -2.48 14.93
CA LEU A 392 -4.70 -1.58 16.04
C LEU A 392 -4.15 -0.19 15.69
N LEU A 393 -4.86 0.85 16.09
CA LEU A 393 -4.36 2.22 16.09
C LEU A 393 -3.72 2.51 17.44
N LEU A 394 -2.54 3.09 17.40
CA LEU A 394 -1.72 3.39 18.56
C LEU A 394 -1.33 4.88 18.50
N PRO A 395 -1.52 5.65 19.58
CA PRO A 395 -1.19 7.08 19.60
C PRO A 395 0.27 7.36 19.22
N ASP A 396 1.18 6.52 19.72
CA ASP A 396 2.61 6.58 19.46
C ASP A 396 3.27 5.20 19.63
N GLU A 397 4.59 5.15 19.50
CA GLU A 397 5.41 3.93 19.67
C GLU A 397 5.59 3.46 21.11
N THR A 398 5.33 4.33 22.09
CA THR A 398 5.43 4.04 23.53
C THR A 398 4.12 3.51 24.11
N ALA A 399 3.03 3.63 23.35
CA ALA A 399 1.71 3.16 23.72
C ALA A 399 1.76 1.69 24.19
N SER A 400 1.20 1.45 25.37
CA SER A 400 1.16 0.10 25.93
C SER A 400 0.37 -0.83 25.02
N PHE A 401 0.97 -1.98 24.73
CA PHE A 401 0.32 -3.02 23.94
C PHE A 401 -0.95 -3.51 24.64
N TYR A 402 -2.04 -3.62 23.88
CA TYR A 402 -3.27 -4.24 24.33
C TYR A 402 -3.75 -5.28 23.31
N GLN A 403 -4.18 -6.42 23.81
CA GLN A 403 -4.89 -7.41 23.01
C GLN A 403 -6.33 -6.93 22.81
N SER A 404 -6.83 -7.01 21.59
CA SER A 404 -8.24 -6.71 21.29
C SER A 404 -9.00 -7.99 20.95
N GLN A 405 -10.30 -7.99 21.25
CA GLN A 405 -11.21 -9.06 20.92
C GLN A 405 -12.26 -8.54 19.94
N VAL A 406 -12.44 -9.28 18.85
CA VAL A 406 -13.39 -8.95 17.78
C VAL A 406 -14.38 -10.09 17.64
N ASP A 407 -15.64 -9.82 17.92
CA ASP A 407 -16.72 -10.75 17.70
C ASP A 407 -17.15 -10.73 16.24
N TYR A 408 -17.49 -11.90 15.71
CA TYR A 408 -18.03 -12.05 14.37
C TYR A 408 -19.36 -12.81 14.40
N ALA A 409 -20.23 -12.44 13.46
CA ALA A 409 -21.48 -13.15 13.17
C ALA A 409 -21.59 -13.43 11.67
N LEU A 410 -21.87 -14.69 11.31
CA LEU A 410 -22.22 -15.12 9.96
C LEU A 410 -23.75 -15.12 9.84
N ILE A 411 -24.27 -14.39 8.87
CA ILE A 411 -25.69 -14.07 8.76
C ILE A 411 -26.21 -14.58 7.42
N ASP A 412 -27.39 -15.22 7.43
CA ASP A 412 -28.04 -15.71 6.22
C ASP A 412 -28.75 -14.57 5.44
N LYS A 413 -29.32 -14.92 4.28
CA LYS A 413 -30.09 -13.98 3.44
C LYS A 413 -31.37 -13.44 4.10
N HIS A 414 -31.86 -14.08 5.16
CA HIS A 414 -33.05 -13.70 5.91
C HIS A 414 -32.70 -12.82 7.13
N GLY A 415 -31.41 -12.61 7.41
CA GLY A 415 -30.93 -11.86 8.56
C GLY A 415 -30.73 -12.69 9.83
N ASN A 416 -30.85 -14.02 9.76
CA ASN A 416 -30.62 -14.90 10.91
C ASN A 416 -29.12 -15.18 11.07
N THR A 417 -28.66 -15.19 12.32
CA THR A 417 -27.28 -15.59 12.65
C THR A 417 -27.14 -17.10 12.53
N ILE A 418 -26.31 -17.55 11.58
CA ILE A 418 -25.97 -18.96 11.36
C ILE A 418 -24.92 -19.41 12.37
N LYS A 419 -23.91 -18.56 12.61
CA LYS A 419 -22.78 -18.84 13.49
C LYS A 419 -22.22 -17.56 14.07
N MET A 420 -21.72 -17.64 15.29
CA MET A 420 -20.97 -16.57 15.93
C MET A 420 -19.70 -17.10 16.58
N GLY A 421 -18.74 -16.21 16.81
CA GLY A 421 -17.52 -16.52 17.52
C GLY A 421 -16.72 -15.25 17.79
N SER A 422 -15.51 -15.43 18.31
CA SER A 422 -14.64 -14.32 18.66
C SER A 422 -13.21 -14.56 18.17
N LEU A 423 -12.54 -13.47 17.81
CA LEU A 423 -11.19 -13.45 17.25
C LEU A 423 -10.28 -12.66 18.19
N THR A 424 -9.06 -13.16 18.36
CA THR A 424 -8.03 -12.52 19.16
C THR A 424 -7.08 -11.72 18.28
N ILE A 425 -7.05 -10.41 18.47
CA ILE A 425 -6.15 -9.52 17.74
C ILE A 425 -4.88 -9.34 18.58
N ASN A 426 -3.87 -10.14 18.27
CA ASN A 426 -2.56 -10.11 18.92
C ASN A 426 -1.43 -10.01 17.87
N PRO A 427 -1.06 -8.78 17.45
CA PRO A 427 0.06 -8.55 16.53
C PRO A 427 1.41 -9.06 17.03
N ALA A 428 1.61 -9.22 18.33
CA ALA A 428 2.89 -9.64 18.90
C ALA A 428 3.23 -11.12 18.67
N GLU A 429 2.26 -11.95 18.25
CA GLU A 429 2.49 -13.38 17.93
C GLU A 429 3.49 -13.60 16.79
N GLU A 430 3.69 -12.60 15.94
CA GLU A 430 4.60 -12.64 14.79
C GLU A 430 5.92 -11.89 15.04
N ASN A 431 6.26 -11.57 16.31
CA ASN A 431 7.47 -10.81 16.71
C ASN A 431 7.61 -9.39 16.13
N GLU A 432 6.62 -8.91 15.37
CA GLU A 432 6.57 -7.56 14.81
C GLU A 432 5.21 -6.94 15.10
N TRP A 433 5.07 -6.31 16.27
CA TRP A 433 3.76 -5.79 16.70
C TRP A 433 3.41 -4.43 16.08
N LEU A 434 4.41 -3.63 15.69
CA LEU A 434 4.24 -2.38 14.92
C LEU A 434 4.51 -2.60 13.44
N SER A 435 3.69 -2.02 12.59
CA SER A 435 3.85 -2.10 11.15
C SER A 435 5.05 -1.26 10.71
N GLN A 436 6.03 -1.91 10.09
CA GLN A 436 7.20 -1.24 9.52
C GLN A 436 6.90 -0.54 8.18
N TYR A 437 5.78 -0.88 7.53
CA TYR A 437 5.48 -0.47 6.16
C TYR A 437 4.10 0.18 6.00
N GLU A 438 3.39 0.43 7.10
CA GLU A 438 2.12 1.15 7.09
C GLU A 438 2.11 2.28 8.11
N ARG A 439 1.56 3.43 7.70
CA ARG A 439 1.32 4.58 8.58
C ARG A 439 -0.01 5.23 8.26
N VAL A 440 -0.54 6.03 9.17
CA VAL A 440 -1.74 6.82 8.86
C VAL A 440 -1.37 7.98 7.92
N ALA A 441 -2.18 8.22 6.89
CA ALA A 441 -1.84 9.15 5.80
C ALA A 441 -1.99 10.64 6.18
N LYS A 442 -2.87 10.97 7.14
CA LYS A 442 -3.29 12.35 7.47
C LYS A 442 -3.20 12.73 8.96
N GLU A 443 -2.75 11.82 9.81
CA GLU A 443 -2.57 12.05 11.24
C GLU A 443 -1.14 12.56 11.52
N PRO A 444 -0.85 13.11 12.72
CA PRO A 444 0.50 13.44 13.13
C PRO A 444 1.44 12.25 12.90
N VAL A 445 2.69 12.53 12.53
CA VAL A 445 3.74 11.52 12.24
C VAL A 445 3.88 10.47 13.35
N GLN A 446 3.49 10.80 14.57
CA GLN A 446 3.57 9.96 15.75
C GLN A 446 2.61 8.76 15.74
N THR A 447 1.42 8.87 15.12
CA THR A 447 0.43 7.78 15.16
C THR A 447 0.96 6.52 14.47
N ARG A 448 0.90 5.40 15.20
CA ARG A 448 1.37 4.08 14.76
C ARG A 448 0.20 3.15 14.46
N VAL A 449 0.51 2.16 13.63
CA VAL A 449 -0.43 1.10 13.25
C VAL A 449 0.26 -0.23 13.53
N SER A 450 -0.47 -1.18 14.11
CA SER A 450 0.08 -2.51 14.31
C SER A 450 0.29 -3.25 12.98
N SER A 451 1.16 -4.25 12.98
CA SER A 451 1.17 -5.23 11.89
C SER A 451 -0.21 -5.90 11.74
N PRO A 452 -0.61 -6.27 10.51
CA PRO A 452 -1.93 -6.81 10.28
C PRO A 452 -2.08 -8.23 10.81
N VAL A 453 -3.14 -8.45 11.57
CA VAL A 453 -3.58 -9.77 12.01
C VAL A 453 -4.64 -10.28 11.03
N SER A 454 -4.33 -11.33 10.28
CA SER A 454 -5.20 -11.87 9.23
C SER A 454 -5.99 -13.09 9.70
N TYR A 455 -7.26 -13.16 9.31
CA TYR A 455 -8.10 -14.36 9.45
C TYR A 455 -8.76 -14.75 8.13
N PHE A 456 -8.88 -16.05 7.90
CA PHE A 456 -9.40 -16.66 6.69
C PHE A 456 -10.60 -17.54 7.02
N PHE A 457 -11.65 -17.46 6.20
CA PHE A 457 -12.91 -18.15 6.37
C PHE A 457 -13.29 -18.83 5.06
N VAL A 458 -13.88 -20.02 5.18
CA VAL A 458 -14.61 -20.67 4.09
C VAL A 458 -16.09 -20.40 4.29
N MET A 459 -16.63 -19.40 3.58
CA MET A 459 -18.03 -19.01 3.68
C MET A 459 -18.89 -19.98 2.88
N GLN A 460 -19.78 -20.70 3.57
CA GLN A 460 -20.73 -21.61 2.93
C GLN A 460 -21.83 -20.82 2.19
N PRO A 461 -22.50 -21.40 1.18
CA PRO A 461 -23.46 -20.71 0.32
C PRO A 461 -24.66 -20.08 1.04
N GLU A 462 -24.96 -20.51 2.26
CA GLU A 462 -26.04 -19.97 3.09
C GLU A 462 -25.67 -18.62 3.74
N VAL A 463 -24.38 -18.31 3.86
CA VAL A 463 -23.86 -17.08 4.47
C VAL A 463 -23.96 -15.92 3.48
N ALA A 464 -24.85 -14.96 3.73
CA ALA A 464 -25.00 -13.77 2.88
C ALA A 464 -24.18 -12.56 3.39
N GLU A 465 -23.94 -12.48 4.69
CA GLU A 465 -23.24 -11.38 5.34
C GLU A 465 -22.32 -11.89 6.46
N VAL A 466 -21.18 -11.23 6.63
CA VAL A 466 -20.35 -11.33 7.83
C VAL A 466 -20.27 -9.97 8.51
N ARG A 467 -20.52 -9.95 9.82
CA ARG A 467 -20.49 -8.76 10.67
C ARG A 467 -19.39 -8.87 11.70
N PHE A 468 -18.64 -7.79 11.89
CA PHE A 468 -17.61 -7.68 12.91
C PHE A 468 -17.92 -6.55 13.89
N SER A 469 -17.77 -6.81 15.18
CA SER A 469 -17.91 -5.85 16.27
C SER A 469 -16.77 -6.03 17.27
N SER A 470 -16.27 -4.96 17.88
CA SER A 470 -15.11 -5.03 18.77
C SER A 470 -15.25 -4.13 19.98
N HIS A 471 -14.81 -4.61 21.14
CA HIS A 471 -14.86 -3.82 22.37
C HIS A 471 -13.93 -2.60 22.32
N ASN A 472 -12.72 -2.80 21.78
CA ASN A 472 -11.79 -1.71 21.47
C ASN A 472 -11.85 -1.38 19.97
N PRO A 473 -11.64 -0.12 19.56
CA PRO A 473 -11.60 0.23 18.15
C PRO A 473 -10.54 -0.56 17.40
N VAL A 474 -10.95 -1.27 16.35
CA VAL A 474 -10.01 -1.97 15.44
C VAL A 474 -10.22 -1.49 14.01
N LEU A 475 -9.11 -1.35 13.28
CA LEU A 475 -9.15 -1.14 11.85
C LEU A 475 -9.31 -2.48 11.16
N LEU A 476 -10.20 -2.54 10.17
CA LEU A 476 -10.42 -3.76 9.42
C LEU A 476 -10.54 -3.53 7.91
N ARG A 477 -10.10 -4.52 7.14
CA ARG A 477 -10.17 -4.56 5.67
C ARG A 477 -10.43 -5.98 5.20
N ALA A 478 -11.53 -6.17 4.48
CA ALA A 478 -11.93 -7.47 3.98
C ALA A 478 -11.54 -7.70 2.51
N TYR A 479 -11.39 -8.96 2.17
CA TYR A 479 -11.14 -9.45 0.83
C TYR A 479 -11.90 -10.76 0.60
N ASN A 480 -12.14 -11.10 -0.66
CA ASN A 480 -12.69 -12.38 -1.04
C ASN A 480 -11.93 -13.01 -2.22
N ARG A 481 -12.22 -14.29 -2.45
CA ARG A 481 -11.75 -15.03 -3.62
C ARG A 481 -12.73 -16.16 -3.92
N PRO A 482 -13.05 -16.44 -5.20
CA PRO A 482 -13.77 -17.66 -5.56
C PRO A 482 -12.96 -18.90 -5.16
N TYR A 483 -13.60 -19.89 -4.54
CA TYR A 483 -12.91 -21.01 -3.89
C TYR A 483 -12.00 -21.83 -4.84
N HIS A 484 -12.47 -22.13 -6.05
CA HIS A 484 -11.72 -22.94 -7.03
C HIS A 484 -10.86 -22.12 -7.99
N MET A 485 -10.73 -20.81 -7.79
CA MET A 485 -9.97 -19.97 -8.72
C MET A 485 -8.46 -20.29 -8.62
N PRO A 486 -7.80 -20.72 -9.71
CA PRO A 486 -6.36 -20.95 -9.70
C PRO A 486 -5.61 -19.63 -9.54
N ARG A 487 -4.45 -19.69 -8.89
CA ARG A 487 -3.57 -18.55 -8.69
C ARG A 487 -2.59 -18.47 -9.86
N SER A 488 -2.74 -17.48 -10.73
CA SER A 488 -1.81 -17.22 -11.84
C SER A 488 -0.70 -16.27 -11.40
N ILE A 489 0.56 -16.63 -11.66
CA ILE A 489 1.76 -15.92 -11.20
C ILE A 489 2.71 -15.75 -12.38
N LYS A 490 3.06 -14.53 -12.73
CA LYS A 490 4.12 -14.26 -13.72
C LYS A 490 5.47 -14.22 -13.04
N VAL A 491 6.42 -15.03 -13.49
CA VAL A 491 7.74 -15.15 -12.88
C VAL A 491 8.79 -14.62 -13.86
N PRO A 492 9.63 -13.64 -13.45
CA PRO A 492 9.82 -13.20 -12.06
C PRO A 492 9.04 -11.94 -11.67
N GLU A 493 8.22 -11.36 -12.57
CA GLU A 493 7.60 -10.03 -12.40
C GLU A 493 6.69 -9.94 -11.17
N ALA A 494 5.92 -10.98 -10.87
CA ALA A 494 5.02 -11.00 -9.72
C ALA A 494 5.75 -11.00 -8.37
N TYR A 495 7.05 -11.28 -8.34
CA TYR A 495 7.87 -11.17 -7.15
C TYR A 495 8.37 -9.74 -6.89
N TYR A 496 8.14 -8.79 -7.81
CA TYR A 496 8.61 -7.41 -7.67
C TYR A 496 7.49 -6.39 -7.85
N PHE A 497 7.38 -5.46 -6.90
CA PHE A 497 6.24 -4.56 -6.84
C PHE A 497 6.20 -3.49 -7.95
N LEU A 498 7.31 -3.18 -8.62
CA LEU A 498 7.34 -2.15 -9.68
C LEU A 498 7.29 -2.67 -11.11
N ASP A 499 7.63 -3.94 -11.36
CA ASP A 499 7.57 -4.47 -12.72
C ASP A 499 6.08 -4.66 -13.06
N GLU A 500 5.55 -3.76 -13.89
CA GLU A 500 4.25 -3.80 -14.58
C GLU A 500 3.06 -4.28 -13.71
N PRO A 501 2.48 -3.41 -12.85
CA PRO A 501 1.38 -3.78 -11.94
C PRO A 501 0.17 -4.38 -12.65
N ASP A 502 -0.10 -3.97 -13.89
CA ASP A 502 -1.18 -4.50 -14.74
C ASP A 502 -1.01 -5.99 -15.09
N LEU A 503 0.21 -6.53 -14.97
CA LEU A 503 0.48 -7.94 -15.24
C LEU A 503 0.22 -8.86 -14.05
N ARG A 504 -0.15 -8.32 -12.88
CA ARG A 504 -0.37 -9.11 -11.65
C ARG A 504 -1.85 -9.38 -11.43
N GLN A 505 -2.18 -10.66 -11.28
CA GLN A 505 -3.43 -11.05 -10.65
C GLN A 505 -3.27 -10.89 -9.13
N PRO A 506 -4.17 -10.23 -8.39
CA PRO A 506 -4.11 -10.26 -6.93
C PRO A 506 -4.51 -11.65 -6.42
N ALA A 507 -3.91 -12.08 -5.30
CA ALA A 507 -4.32 -13.33 -4.64
C ALA A 507 -5.72 -13.18 -4.00
N TRP A 508 -6.05 -11.98 -3.53
CA TRP A 508 -7.28 -11.65 -2.82
C TRP A 508 -7.89 -10.37 -3.40
N PHE A 509 -9.20 -10.36 -3.64
CA PHE A 509 -9.91 -9.22 -4.22
C PHE A 509 -10.55 -8.39 -3.12
N SER A 510 -10.40 -7.08 -3.18
CA SER A 510 -10.84 -6.26 -2.06
C SER A 510 -12.35 -6.06 -1.99
N LEU A 511 -12.89 -6.13 -0.77
CA LEU A 511 -14.31 -5.90 -0.48
C LEU A 511 -14.55 -4.54 0.19
N ASN A 512 -15.61 -3.88 -0.25
CA ASN A 512 -16.17 -2.72 0.45
C ASN A 512 -17.25 -3.18 1.44
N PRO A 513 -17.35 -2.54 2.63
CA PRO A 513 -18.44 -2.83 3.55
C PRO A 513 -19.78 -2.33 3.00
N ILE A 514 -20.87 -2.95 3.46
CA ILE A 514 -22.24 -2.66 2.97
C ILE A 514 -22.59 -1.17 3.15
N ALA A 515 -22.26 -0.60 4.31
CA ALA A 515 -22.57 0.80 4.66
C ALA A 515 -21.41 1.77 4.39
N LYS A 516 -20.56 1.52 3.37
CA LYS A 516 -19.33 2.30 3.11
C LYS A 516 -19.53 3.82 3.15
N ALA A 517 -20.58 4.34 2.51
CA ALA A 517 -20.86 5.78 2.49
C ALA A 517 -21.07 6.30 3.91
N GLN A 518 -21.92 5.65 4.70
CA GLN A 518 -22.17 6.03 6.10
C GLN A 518 -20.91 5.96 6.96
N LEU A 519 -20.10 4.90 6.82
CA LEU A 519 -18.84 4.76 7.56
C LEU A 519 -17.85 5.88 7.24
N LEU A 520 -17.76 6.31 5.97
CA LEU A 520 -16.93 7.45 5.57
C LEU A 520 -17.41 8.77 6.19
N LEU A 521 -18.74 8.92 6.31
CA LEU A 521 -19.37 10.11 6.90
C LEU A 521 -19.18 10.18 8.41
N ASN A 522 -19.27 9.04 9.08
CA ASN A 522 -19.13 8.92 10.53
C ASN A 522 -17.66 8.92 11.02
N ASN A 523 -16.68 9.26 10.16
CA ASN A 523 -15.24 9.16 10.46
C ASN A 523 -14.80 7.75 10.90
N GLN A 524 -15.51 6.71 10.45
CA GLN A 524 -15.17 5.31 10.70
C GLN A 524 -14.34 4.74 9.55
N SER A 525 -13.55 5.58 8.88
CA SER A 525 -12.62 5.15 7.85
C SER A 525 -11.29 5.84 8.04
N VAL A 526 -10.23 5.03 8.08
CA VAL A 526 -8.86 5.49 8.21
C VAL A 526 -8.13 5.17 6.93
N LEU A 527 -7.34 6.13 6.44
CA LEU A 527 -6.52 5.95 5.25
C LEU A 527 -5.09 5.72 5.70
N LEU A 528 -4.53 4.58 5.32
CA LEU A 528 -3.15 4.22 5.57
C LEU A 528 -2.33 4.45 4.30
N THR A 529 -1.13 5.00 4.45
CA THR A 529 -0.07 4.88 3.45
C THR A 529 0.62 3.55 3.68
N THR A 530 0.83 2.78 2.62
CA THR A 530 1.48 1.45 2.67
C THR A 530 2.63 1.37 1.69
N GLN A 531 3.58 0.48 1.96
CA GLN A 531 4.70 0.16 1.07
C GLN A 531 4.78 -1.35 0.88
N PRO A 532 5.30 -1.84 -0.27
CA PRO A 532 5.53 -3.25 -0.45
C PRO A 532 6.57 -3.73 0.56
N GLU A 533 6.20 -4.75 1.32
CA GLU A 533 7.10 -5.37 2.28
C GLU A 533 8.23 -6.12 1.55
N PRO A 534 9.50 -5.83 1.88
CA PRO A 534 10.63 -6.58 1.39
C PRO A 534 10.54 -8.07 1.71
N PRO A 535 11.05 -8.95 0.84
CA PRO A 535 11.18 -10.37 1.17
C PRO A 535 12.10 -10.54 2.40
N GLU A 536 11.63 -11.33 3.37
CA GLU A 536 12.38 -11.62 4.60
C GLU A 536 13.67 -12.39 4.30
N VAL A 537 14.77 -11.95 4.90
CA VAL A 537 16.05 -12.67 4.85
C VAL A 537 16.03 -13.79 5.89
N ASN A 538 16.12 -15.03 5.45
CA ASN A 538 16.20 -16.16 6.38
C ASN A 538 17.64 -16.32 6.92
N TRP A 539 17.87 -15.79 8.13
CA TRP A 539 19.14 -15.91 8.83
C TRP A 539 19.62 -17.35 9.00
N ALA A 540 18.71 -18.31 9.21
CA ALA A 540 19.08 -19.72 9.38
C ALA A 540 19.68 -20.29 8.08
N VAL A 541 19.23 -19.84 6.91
CA VAL A 541 19.87 -20.19 5.63
C VAL A 541 21.28 -19.62 5.55
N LEU A 542 21.45 -18.34 5.91
CA LEU A 542 22.75 -17.66 5.86
C LEU A 542 23.78 -18.28 6.80
N VAL A 543 23.37 -18.71 8.00
CA VAL A 543 24.26 -19.39 8.96
C VAL A 543 24.32 -20.91 8.78
N GLN A 544 23.87 -21.44 7.62
CA GLN A 544 23.87 -22.87 7.28
C GLN A 544 23.00 -23.78 8.19
N ASN A 545 22.10 -23.21 8.98
CA ASN A 545 21.24 -23.87 9.96
C ASN A 545 19.84 -24.25 9.42
N TYR A 546 19.77 -25.00 8.32
CA TYR A 546 18.52 -25.46 7.69
C TYR A 546 18.37 -27.00 7.55
N PHE A 547 17.57 -27.52 6.64
CA PHE A 547 17.46 -28.91 6.21
C PHE A 547 16.95 -28.78 4.80
N TRP A 548 17.60 -29.46 3.87
CA TRP A 548 17.21 -29.45 2.47
C TRP A 548 16.86 -30.87 2.07
N GLU A 549 15.76 -31.00 1.35
CA GLU A 549 15.20 -32.26 0.88
C GLU A 549 14.70 -32.05 -0.54
N ASP A 550 15.03 -32.97 -1.44
CA ASP A 550 14.42 -33.07 -2.76
C ASP A 550 13.39 -34.19 -2.85
N PHE A 551 12.42 -33.98 -3.73
CA PHE A 551 11.34 -34.92 -4.00
C PHE A 551 11.47 -35.44 -5.44
N HIS A 552 11.27 -36.74 -5.59
CA HIS A 552 11.31 -37.41 -6.89
C HIS A 552 9.90 -37.83 -7.34
N PRO A 553 9.64 -37.86 -8.67
CA PRO A 553 8.34 -38.28 -9.16
C PRO A 553 8.06 -39.76 -8.85
N LEU A 554 6.78 -40.10 -8.83
CA LEU A 554 6.28 -41.46 -8.73
C LEU A 554 6.30 -42.13 -10.11
N GLY A 555 6.37 -43.46 -10.11
CA GLY A 555 6.29 -44.27 -11.32
C GLY A 555 7.54 -44.19 -12.20
N ASN A 556 7.35 -44.37 -13.51
CA ASN A 556 8.44 -44.32 -14.48
C ASN A 556 8.71 -42.87 -14.90
N TRP A 557 9.75 -42.28 -14.34
CA TRP A 557 10.20 -40.94 -14.69
C TRP A 557 11.63 -40.95 -15.22
N PHE A 558 11.97 -39.87 -15.91
CA PHE A 558 13.28 -39.69 -16.51
C PHE A 558 14.03 -38.55 -15.83
N GLY A 559 15.20 -38.86 -15.27
CA GLY A 559 16.06 -37.90 -14.59
C GLY A 559 17.35 -37.61 -15.34
N ARG A 560 17.89 -36.41 -15.15
CA ARG A 560 19.24 -36.03 -15.60
C ARG A 560 19.99 -35.31 -14.49
N LEU A 561 21.30 -35.46 -14.48
CA LEU A 561 22.18 -34.66 -13.63
C LEU A 561 22.57 -33.38 -14.37
N ILE A 562 22.52 -32.25 -13.68
CA ILE A 562 22.97 -30.95 -14.19
C ILE A 562 23.98 -30.33 -13.24
N LEU A 563 24.85 -29.47 -13.75
CA LEU A 563 25.83 -28.72 -12.96
C LEU A 563 25.45 -27.23 -12.91
N THR A 564 24.59 -26.88 -11.95
CA THR A 564 24.14 -25.49 -11.78
C THR A 564 25.20 -24.66 -11.07
N PRO A 565 25.51 -23.43 -11.49
CA PRO A 565 26.36 -22.55 -10.71
C PRO A 565 25.76 -22.32 -9.32
N ILE A 566 26.60 -22.35 -8.30
CA ILE A 566 26.23 -21.92 -6.95
C ILE A 566 26.09 -20.40 -7.00
N ASP A 567 24.88 -19.93 -6.70
CA ASP A 567 24.61 -18.51 -6.45
C ASP A 567 25.37 -18.08 -5.18
N ASP A 568 25.94 -16.87 -5.17
CA ASP A 568 26.86 -16.34 -4.15
C ASP A 568 26.35 -16.41 -2.69
N TYR A 569 25.07 -16.71 -2.51
CA TYR A 569 24.31 -16.36 -1.32
C TYR A 569 23.74 -17.58 -0.58
N VAL A 570 23.90 -18.79 -1.14
CA VAL A 570 23.59 -20.02 -0.40
C VAL A 570 24.88 -20.45 0.28
N ALA A 571 25.00 -20.13 1.57
CA ALA A 571 25.94 -20.82 2.42
C ALA A 571 25.54 -22.30 2.44
N LEU A 572 26.20 -23.08 1.57
CA LEU A 572 25.98 -24.52 1.50
C LEU A 572 26.67 -25.16 2.70
N ARG A 573 25.96 -26.11 3.28
CA ARG A 573 26.47 -26.88 4.41
C ARG A 573 27.64 -27.76 3.99
N GLU A 574 28.42 -28.21 4.94
CA GLU A 574 29.48 -29.19 4.69
C GLU A 574 28.92 -30.49 4.08
N GLU A 575 27.68 -30.89 4.43
CA GLU A 575 26.95 -32.01 3.82
C GLU A 575 26.80 -31.89 2.30
N ALA A 576 26.79 -30.67 1.76
CA ALA A 576 26.68 -30.46 0.32
C ALA A 576 28.00 -30.69 -0.43
N LEU A 577 29.17 -30.74 0.25
CA LEU A 577 30.49 -30.82 -0.38
C LEU A 577 30.65 -32.02 -1.34
N ALA A 578 29.92 -33.12 -1.10
CA ALA A 578 29.90 -34.28 -2.00
C ALA A 578 29.25 -33.99 -3.35
N ASN A 579 28.38 -32.98 -3.43
CA ASN A 579 27.65 -32.56 -4.63
C ASN A 579 28.13 -31.21 -5.18
N VAL A 580 29.05 -30.53 -4.51
CA VAL A 580 29.65 -29.28 -4.99
C VAL A 580 30.95 -29.58 -5.71
N PHE A 581 31.08 -29.11 -6.94
CA PHE A 581 32.20 -29.34 -7.84
C PHE A 581 32.90 -28.03 -8.18
N GLN A 582 34.21 -27.96 -7.98
CA GLN A 582 35.05 -26.84 -8.38
C GLN A 582 35.77 -27.17 -9.69
N ALA A 583 35.83 -26.22 -10.61
CA ALA A 583 36.62 -26.37 -11.83
C ALA A 583 38.12 -26.52 -11.49
N VAL A 584 38.77 -27.53 -12.07
CA VAL A 584 40.20 -27.81 -11.85
C VAL A 584 40.96 -27.78 -13.18
N PRO A 585 42.22 -27.27 -13.20
CA PRO A 585 43.00 -27.21 -14.42
C PRO A 585 43.43 -28.62 -14.86
N SER A 586 43.73 -28.75 -16.16
CA SER A 586 44.32 -29.96 -16.75
C SER A 586 45.67 -29.63 -17.39
N ASN A 587 46.47 -30.66 -17.59
CA ASN A 587 47.83 -30.63 -18.14
C ASN A 587 48.81 -29.77 -17.33
N THR A 588 48.51 -29.52 -16.06
CA THR A 588 49.38 -28.85 -15.09
C THR A 588 49.25 -29.54 -13.72
N ILE A 589 50.28 -29.38 -12.89
CA ILE A 589 50.22 -29.79 -11.48
C ILE A 589 49.53 -28.67 -10.70
N PHE A 590 48.54 -29.02 -9.89
CA PHE A 590 47.81 -28.07 -9.04
C PHE A 590 47.63 -28.62 -7.64
N SER A 591 47.50 -27.73 -6.65
CA SER A 591 47.17 -28.10 -5.27
C SER A 591 45.70 -27.80 -4.98
N LEU A 592 45.04 -28.70 -4.26
CA LEU A 592 43.65 -28.56 -3.86
C LEU A 592 43.48 -29.08 -2.43
N THR A 593 42.74 -28.34 -1.61
CA THR A 593 42.42 -28.76 -0.24
C THR A 593 41.10 -29.49 -0.25
N LEU A 594 41.12 -30.78 0.12
CA LEU A 594 39.92 -31.58 0.28
C LEU A 594 39.33 -31.38 1.69
N ARG A 595 38.02 -31.21 1.74
CA ARG A 595 37.21 -31.01 2.95
C ARG A 595 36.13 -32.07 3.03
N GLY A 596 35.96 -32.63 4.22
CA GLY A 596 34.94 -33.62 4.54
C GLY A 596 34.28 -33.30 5.87
N PHE A 597 33.41 -34.20 6.30
CA PHE A 597 32.74 -34.09 7.59
C PHE A 597 33.75 -34.13 8.75
N GLN A 598 33.53 -33.34 9.80
CA GLN A 598 34.42 -33.27 10.98
C GLN A 598 34.70 -34.65 11.61
N HIS A 599 33.83 -35.64 11.39
CA HIS A 599 33.97 -37.00 11.95
C HIS A 599 34.45 -38.07 10.95
N LYS A 600 34.81 -37.72 9.72
CA LYS A 600 35.35 -38.67 8.72
C LYS A 600 36.80 -38.33 8.38
N PRO A 601 37.79 -39.21 8.64
CA PRO A 601 39.20 -38.89 8.37
C PRO A 601 39.54 -38.78 6.88
N SER A 602 38.70 -39.37 6.02
CA SER A 602 38.84 -39.37 4.57
C SER A 602 37.53 -38.99 3.86
N VAL A 603 37.66 -38.56 2.62
CA VAL A 603 36.58 -38.30 1.67
C VAL A 603 36.73 -39.21 0.47
N ASP A 604 35.65 -39.38 -0.31
CA ASP A 604 35.64 -40.15 -1.57
C ASP A 604 35.45 -39.19 -2.76
N PRO A 605 36.51 -38.54 -3.25
CA PRO A 605 36.36 -37.50 -4.25
C PRO A 605 35.91 -38.08 -5.58
N ARG A 606 35.22 -37.24 -6.35
CA ARG A 606 34.76 -37.52 -7.70
C ARG A 606 35.28 -36.45 -8.63
N LEU A 607 35.87 -36.90 -9.71
CA LEU A 607 36.31 -36.06 -10.81
C LEU A 607 35.27 -36.13 -11.93
N ALA A 608 34.44 -35.10 -12.05
CA ALA A 608 33.55 -34.93 -13.19
C ALA A 608 34.32 -34.33 -14.38
N TYR A 609 33.93 -34.70 -15.59
CA TYR A 609 34.50 -34.12 -16.81
C TYR A 609 33.41 -33.78 -17.82
N VAL A 610 33.67 -32.76 -18.64
CA VAL A 610 32.82 -32.33 -19.76
C VAL A 610 33.73 -32.02 -20.96
N ARG A 611 33.38 -32.52 -22.15
CA ARG A 611 34.17 -32.44 -23.39
C ARG A 611 33.27 -32.17 -24.58
N LYS A 612 33.86 -31.64 -25.65
CA LYS A 612 33.14 -31.36 -26.90
C LYS A 612 32.95 -32.60 -27.79
N LYS A 613 33.88 -33.56 -27.75
CA LYS A 613 33.89 -34.75 -28.62
C LYS A 613 33.56 -36.03 -27.84
N ILE A 614 32.90 -36.99 -28.49
CA ILE A 614 32.49 -38.29 -27.90
C ILE A 614 33.62 -39.33 -27.92
N ASN A 615 34.59 -39.18 -28.83
CA ASN A 615 35.64 -40.18 -29.09
C ASN A 615 36.41 -40.58 -27.82
N SER A 616 36.63 -41.88 -27.61
CA SER A 616 37.42 -42.37 -26.46
C SER A 616 38.82 -41.79 -26.48
N MET A 617 39.28 -41.24 -25.36
CA MET A 617 40.59 -40.59 -25.29
C MET A 617 41.35 -40.96 -24.02
N PRO A 618 42.68 -41.15 -24.09
CA PRO A 618 43.48 -41.49 -22.94
C PRO A 618 43.47 -40.36 -21.91
N PHE A 619 43.39 -40.76 -20.65
CA PHE A 619 43.39 -39.88 -19.49
C PHE A 619 44.24 -40.52 -18.39
N LYS A 620 45.02 -39.68 -17.71
CA LYS A 620 45.81 -40.07 -16.53
C LYS A 620 45.54 -39.09 -15.41
N LEU A 621 45.42 -39.62 -14.20
CA LEU A 621 45.36 -38.83 -12.98
C LEU A 621 46.45 -39.29 -12.03
N LYS A 622 47.30 -38.36 -11.59
CA LYS A 622 48.16 -38.55 -10.43
C LYS A 622 47.67 -37.75 -9.25
N VAL A 623 47.82 -38.32 -8.06
CA VAL A 623 47.60 -37.65 -6.77
C VAL A 623 48.87 -37.85 -5.96
N ASP A 624 49.43 -36.76 -5.43
CA ASP A 624 50.68 -36.75 -4.65
C ASP A 624 51.83 -37.49 -5.35
N GLY A 625 51.95 -37.25 -6.67
CA GLY A 625 52.98 -37.85 -7.53
C GLY A 625 52.72 -39.31 -7.92
N LYS A 626 51.78 -40.01 -7.28
CA LYS A 626 51.44 -41.41 -7.56
C LYS A 626 50.39 -41.49 -8.67
N LEU A 627 50.54 -42.44 -9.60
CA LEU A 627 49.50 -42.69 -10.62
C LEU A 627 48.30 -43.38 -9.96
N HIS A 628 47.15 -42.72 -9.98
CA HIS A 628 45.90 -43.23 -9.39
C HIS A 628 44.96 -43.81 -10.44
N TYR A 629 44.86 -43.18 -11.61
CA TYR A 629 44.01 -43.67 -12.68
C TYR A 629 44.70 -43.53 -14.03
N LYS A 630 44.54 -44.56 -14.88
CA LYS A 630 44.93 -44.55 -16.30
C LYS A 630 43.86 -45.31 -17.07
N GLY A 631 43.21 -44.63 -18.00
CA GLY A 631 42.13 -45.23 -18.77
C GLY A 631 41.69 -44.35 -19.93
N LEU A 632 40.49 -44.62 -20.43
CA LEU A 632 39.85 -43.83 -21.47
C LEU A 632 38.68 -43.05 -20.89
N LEU A 633 38.56 -41.78 -21.26
CA LEU A 633 37.33 -41.01 -21.08
C LEU A 633 36.39 -41.38 -22.23
N THR A 634 35.28 -42.02 -21.91
CA THR A 634 34.25 -42.46 -22.85
C THR A 634 33.06 -41.53 -22.80
N GLY A 635 32.70 -40.92 -23.94
CA GLY A 635 31.59 -39.96 -24.01
C GLY A 635 32.01 -38.53 -23.71
N GLN A 636 31.05 -37.60 -23.80
CA GLN A 636 31.32 -36.19 -23.60
C GLN A 636 31.34 -35.75 -22.14
N SER A 637 30.73 -36.50 -21.25
CA SER A 637 30.80 -36.21 -19.82
C SER A 637 30.72 -37.48 -19.02
N GLY A 638 31.21 -37.44 -17.79
CA GLY A 638 31.10 -38.54 -16.85
C GLY A 638 31.72 -38.18 -15.52
N GLU A 639 31.74 -39.16 -14.61
CA GLU A 639 32.40 -39.05 -13.31
C GLU A 639 33.40 -40.20 -13.14
N ILE A 640 34.54 -39.89 -12.55
CA ILE A 640 35.55 -40.87 -12.11
C ILE A 640 35.55 -40.83 -10.59
N LEU A 641 35.25 -41.96 -9.96
CA LEU A 641 35.38 -42.13 -8.52
C LEU A 641 36.86 -42.31 -8.16
N LEU A 642 37.34 -41.49 -7.24
CA LEU A 642 38.69 -41.59 -6.69
C LEU A 642 38.68 -42.47 -5.43
N PRO A 643 39.80 -43.13 -5.12
CA PRO A 643 39.92 -43.84 -3.86
C PRO A 643 39.79 -42.85 -2.68
N PRO A 644 39.49 -43.34 -1.47
CA PRO A 644 39.43 -42.49 -0.29
C PRO A 644 40.73 -41.68 -0.12
N LEU A 645 40.62 -40.37 -0.04
CA LEU A 645 41.72 -39.44 0.21
C LEU A 645 41.53 -38.76 1.57
N SER A 646 42.62 -38.53 2.29
CA SER A 646 42.57 -37.80 3.57
C SER A 646 42.01 -36.40 3.37
N GLN A 647 41.43 -35.83 4.42
CA GLN A 647 41.17 -34.39 4.41
C GLN A 647 42.49 -33.61 4.45
N GLY A 648 42.53 -32.45 3.79
CA GLY A 648 43.73 -31.60 3.74
C GLY A 648 44.22 -31.32 2.32
N LYS A 649 45.44 -30.79 2.22
CA LYS A 649 46.04 -30.34 0.95
C LYS A 649 46.64 -31.53 0.20
N HIS A 650 46.21 -31.72 -1.05
CA HIS A 650 46.74 -32.71 -1.98
C HIS A 650 47.21 -32.05 -3.26
N THR A 651 48.17 -32.68 -3.94
CA THR A 651 48.63 -32.29 -5.27
C THR A 651 48.05 -33.22 -6.33
N PHE A 652 47.52 -32.65 -7.41
CA PHE A 652 46.88 -33.37 -8.49
C PHE A 652 47.54 -33.03 -9.82
N GLU A 653 47.63 -34.03 -10.70
CA GLU A 653 48.06 -33.87 -12.09
C GLU A 653 47.07 -34.61 -12.98
N ILE A 654 46.28 -33.86 -13.74
CA ILE A 654 45.34 -34.40 -14.73
C ILE A 654 45.96 -34.28 -16.11
N SER A 655 46.27 -35.39 -16.77
CA SER A 655 46.72 -35.37 -18.17
C SER A 655 45.59 -35.77 -19.11
N SER A 656 45.20 -34.87 -20.02
CA SER A 656 44.14 -35.06 -21.01
C SER A 656 44.56 -34.50 -22.37
N TYR A 657 44.36 -35.26 -23.44
CA TYR A 657 44.77 -34.90 -24.80
C TYR A 657 43.74 -34.03 -25.56
N ASP A 658 42.60 -33.73 -24.95
CA ASP A 658 41.57 -32.79 -25.46
C ASP A 658 41.30 -31.71 -24.40
N ASN A 659 40.72 -30.60 -24.84
CA ASN A 659 40.30 -29.45 -24.02
C ASN A 659 39.05 -29.80 -23.20
N ALA A 660 39.15 -30.88 -22.41
CA ALA A 660 38.15 -31.30 -21.45
C ALA A 660 38.17 -30.36 -20.23
N SER A 661 36.99 -29.95 -19.79
CA SER A 661 36.80 -29.26 -18.52
C SER A 661 36.62 -30.31 -17.43
N PHE A 662 37.41 -30.20 -16.36
CA PHE A 662 37.36 -31.09 -15.22
C PHE A 662 36.84 -30.37 -13.99
N PHE A 663 36.12 -31.08 -13.14
CA PHE A 663 35.58 -30.56 -11.90
C PHE A 663 35.73 -31.58 -10.78
N MET A 664 36.17 -31.14 -9.60
CA MET A 664 36.39 -32.00 -8.43
C MET A 664 35.44 -31.62 -7.30
N ASN A 665 34.85 -32.59 -6.63
CA ASN A 665 34.06 -32.35 -5.41
C ASN A 665 34.91 -32.36 -4.13
N HIS A 666 34.29 -32.10 -2.97
CA HIS A 666 34.97 -32.02 -1.67
C HIS A 666 36.01 -30.89 -1.55
N THR A 667 35.85 -29.77 -2.26
CA THR A 667 36.86 -28.70 -2.27
C THR A 667 36.45 -27.49 -1.41
N SER A 668 35.48 -26.72 -1.89
CA SER A 668 34.91 -25.55 -1.24
C SER A 668 33.47 -25.35 -1.69
N THR A 669 32.71 -24.57 -0.92
CA THR A 669 31.35 -24.13 -1.26
C THR A 669 31.34 -22.71 -1.85
N SER A 670 32.49 -22.22 -2.32
CA SER A 670 32.66 -20.84 -2.76
C SER A 670 31.94 -20.52 -4.08
N LYS A 671 31.64 -19.24 -4.27
CA LYS A 671 31.15 -18.65 -5.52
C LYS A 671 31.93 -19.17 -6.74
N GLY A 672 31.21 -19.52 -7.80
CA GLY A 672 31.79 -20.04 -9.05
C GLY A 672 31.94 -21.56 -9.11
N ASN A 673 31.78 -22.26 -7.99
CA ASN A 673 31.63 -23.71 -7.98
C ASN A 673 30.24 -24.13 -8.50
N LEU A 674 30.14 -25.37 -8.95
CA LEU A 674 28.96 -25.95 -9.56
C LEU A 674 28.31 -26.94 -8.60
N LEU A 675 27.03 -26.79 -8.33
CA LEU A 675 26.23 -27.75 -7.60
C LEU A 675 25.62 -28.77 -8.57
N LYS A 676 25.93 -30.04 -8.34
CA LYS A 676 25.34 -31.16 -9.04
C LYS A 676 23.93 -31.42 -8.51
N ARG A 677 22.94 -31.36 -9.40
CA ARG A 677 21.52 -31.57 -9.08
C ARG A 677 20.93 -32.65 -9.97
N LEU A 678 20.14 -33.55 -9.39
CA LEU A 678 19.26 -34.42 -10.15
C LEU A 678 17.96 -33.65 -10.46
N VAL A 679 17.61 -33.58 -11.74
CA VAL A 679 16.39 -32.91 -12.20
C VAL A 679 15.55 -33.87 -13.04
N ASN A 680 14.24 -33.70 -12.97
CA ASN A 680 13.27 -34.60 -13.58
C ASN A 680 12.74 -33.97 -14.87
N TYR A 681 12.68 -34.74 -15.95
CA TYR A 681 12.22 -34.23 -17.24
C TYR A 681 10.71 -33.97 -17.22
N LEU A 682 10.33 -32.72 -17.50
CA LEU A 682 8.94 -32.29 -17.61
C LEU A 682 8.61 -32.09 -19.10
N GLY A 683 7.97 -33.11 -19.67
CA GLY A 683 7.40 -33.06 -21.01
C GLY A 683 5.92 -32.67 -20.99
N ARG A 684 5.13 -33.24 -21.91
CA ARG A 684 3.67 -33.06 -21.95
C ARG A 684 2.93 -33.89 -20.90
N GLN A 685 3.53 -34.97 -20.42
CA GLN A 685 2.99 -35.79 -19.34
C GLN A 685 3.28 -35.13 -17.99
N ALA A 686 2.30 -35.13 -17.10
CA ALA A 686 2.45 -34.59 -15.75
C ALA A 686 3.40 -35.45 -14.91
N LEU A 687 4.15 -34.81 -14.04
CA LEU A 687 4.93 -35.49 -13.01
C LEU A 687 4.17 -35.42 -11.68
N GLU A 688 4.13 -36.54 -10.97
CA GLU A 688 3.44 -36.66 -9.68
C GLU A 688 4.46 -36.95 -8.59
N PHE A 689 4.40 -36.25 -7.45
CA PHE A 689 5.34 -36.37 -6.35
C PHE A 689 4.58 -36.66 -5.05
N HIS A 690 5.20 -37.37 -4.11
CA HIS A 690 4.78 -37.39 -2.71
C HIS A 690 5.53 -36.30 -1.94
N TYR A 691 4.77 -35.44 -1.26
CA TYR A 691 5.29 -34.41 -0.38
C TYR A 691 4.72 -34.60 1.02
N GLU A 692 5.56 -34.68 2.04
CA GLU A 692 5.13 -34.77 3.43
C GLU A 692 5.23 -33.40 4.12
N LYS A 693 4.08 -32.82 4.50
CA LYS A 693 4.03 -31.65 5.37
C LYS A 693 4.29 -32.08 6.81
N LEU A 694 5.27 -31.47 7.47
CA LEU A 694 5.76 -31.92 8.79
C LEU A 694 5.18 -31.11 9.96
N SER A 695 4.76 -29.87 9.71
CA SER A 695 4.34 -28.91 10.74
C SER A 695 2.91 -28.44 10.53
N LEU A 696 2.25 -28.03 11.63
CA LEU A 696 0.92 -27.41 11.59
C LEU A 696 0.96 -25.97 11.06
N GLY A 697 2.09 -25.28 11.15
CA GLY A 697 2.26 -23.89 10.70
C GLY A 697 2.54 -23.77 9.21
N GLU A 698 2.97 -22.58 8.77
CA GLU A 698 3.31 -22.36 7.37
C GLU A 698 4.57 -23.12 6.94
N GLU A 699 4.51 -23.79 5.78
CA GLU A 699 5.65 -24.37 5.08
C GLU A 699 5.72 -23.84 3.65
N THR A 700 6.90 -23.88 3.03
CA THR A 700 7.07 -23.45 1.64
C THR A 700 7.68 -24.58 0.81
N LEU A 701 6.91 -25.04 -0.17
CA LEU A 701 7.38 -25.96 -1.20
C LEU A 701 8.02 -25.16 -2.33
N SER A 702 9.19 -25.60 -2.79
CA SER A 702 9.99 -24.92 -3.81
C SER A 702 10.12 -25.77 -5.06
N LEU A 703 9.68 -25.24 -6.20
CA LEU A 703 9.84 -25.86 -7.51
C LEU A 703 10.79 -25.00 -8.34
N ARG A 704 11.85 -25.58 -8.90
CA ARG A 704 12.71 -24.89 -9.87
C ARG A 704 12.49 -25.47 -11.25
N TYR A 705 12.14 -24.63 -12.22
CA TYR A 705 11.92 -25.02 -13.61
C TYR A 705 13.08 -24.54 -14.49
N TYR A 706 13.62 -25.45 -15.29
CA TYR A 706 14.72 -25.23 -16.23
C TYR A 706 14.24 -25.48 -17.66
N VAL A 707 14.60 -24.59 -18.58
CA VAL A 707 14.27 -24.72 -20.00
C VAL A 707 15.55 -24.86 -20.84
N PRO A 708 15.47 -25.40 -22.06
CA PRO A 708 16.62 -25.43 -22.97
C PRO A 708 17.24 -24.04 -23.14
N TYR A 709 18.57 -23.97 -23.04
CA TYR A 709 19.29 -22.71 -23.16
C TYR A 709 19.07 -22.08 -24.54
N GLY A 710 18.72 -20.79 -24.59
CA GLY A 710 18.34 -20.09 -25.82
C GLY A 710 16.84 -19.99 -26.05
N THR A 711 16.02 -20.63 -25.21
CA THR A 711 14.57 -20.40 -25.20
C THR A 711 14.29 -18.94 -24.83
N THR A 712 13.51 -18.24 -25.67
CA THR A 712 13.12 -16.84 -25.44
C THR A 712 11.64 -16.68 -25.08
N LYS A 713 10.81 -17.69 -25.40
CA LYS A 713 9.38 -17.68 -25.09
C LYS A 713 9.13 -18.11 -23.65
N ARG A 714 8.08 -17.55 -23.05
CA ARG A 714 7.62 -17.95 -21.72
C ARG A 714 7.01 -19.35 -21.74
N SER A 715 7.06 -20.03 -20.61
CA SER A 715 6.42 -21.34 -20.40
C SER A 715 5.36 -21.25 -19.31
N LYS A 716 4.26 -21.99 -19.46
CA LYS A 716 3.22 -22.10 -18.42
C LYS A 716 3.30 -23.46 -17.74
N VAL A 717 3.54 -23.45 -16.44
CA VAL A 717 3.60 -24.65 -15.60
C VAL A 717 2.50 -24.59 -14.54
N ALA A 718 1.63 -25.59 -14.51
CA ALA A 718 0.64 -25.77 -13.46
C ALA A 718 1.20 -26.64 -12.34
N VAL A 719 0.88 -26.26 -11.10
CA VAL A 719 1.14 -27.05 -9.91
C VAL A 719 -0.16 -27.21 -9.13
N GLU A 720 -0.55 -28.45 -8.89
CA GLU A 720 -1.75 -28.84 -8.17
C GLU A 720 -1.34 -29.69 -6.98
N ILE A 721 -1.85 -29.36 -5.79
CA ILE A 721 -1.61 -30.13 -4.56
C ILE A 721 -2.93 -30.75 -4.13
N GLU A 722 -3.01 -32.08 -4.16
CA GLU A 722 -4.17 -32.84 -3.68
C GLU A 722 -4.03 -33.02 -2.16
N ALA A 723 -4.60 -32.08 -1.42
CA ALA A 723 -4.63 -32.10 0.04
C ALA A 723 -6.03 -31.73 0.57
N PRO A 724 -6.52 -32.41 1.63
CA PRO A 724 -7.72 -31.98 2.34
C PRO A 724 -7.44 -30.65 3.05
N GLN A 725 -8.35 -29.69 2.90
CA GLN A 725 -8.27 -28.40 3.57
C GLN A 725 -9.27 -28.35 4.73
N GLU A 726 -8.83 -27.86 5.89
CA GLU A 726 -9.69 -27.61 7.04
C GLU A 726 -10.65 -26.46 6.73
N HIS A 727 -11.95 -26.69 6.88
CA HIS A 727 -12.99 -25.67 6.67
C HIS A 727 -13.61 -25.19 7.98
N LYS A 728 -13.19 -25.76 9.12
CA LYS A 728 -13.78 -25.44 10.42
C LYS A 728 -13.10 -24.23 11.05
N GLY A 729 -13.84 -23.12 11.04
CA GLY A 729 -13.49 -21.94 11.81
C GLY A 729 -12.58 -20.96 11.07
N PRO A 730 -12.27 -19.84 11.72
CA PRO A 730 -11.33 -18.86 11.17
C PRO A 730 -9.90 -19.40 11.29
N LEU A 731 -9.16 -19.34 10.20
CA LEU A 731 -7.76 -19.78 10.11
C LEU A 731 -6.83 -18.56 10.03
N ARG A 732 -5.57 -18.69 10.46
CA ARG A 732 -4.51 -17.66 10.37
C ARG A 732 -3.79 -17.64 9.04
N SER A 733 -3.83 -18.72 8.28
CA SER A 733 -3.25 -18.82 6.93
C SER A 733 -4.11 -19.72 6.04
N TRP A 734 -4.02 -19.52 4.72
CA TRP A 734 -4.78 -20.29 3.74
C TRP A 734 -3.93 -20.64 2.52
N SER A 735 -3.98 -21.91 2.10
CA SER A 735 -3.21 -22.43 0.98
C SER A 735 -3.98 -22.30 -0.33
N LEU A 736 -3.33 -21.72 -1.34
CA LEU A 736 -3.80 -21.78 -2.73
C LEU A 736 -3.13 -22.96 -3.42
N LEU A 737 -3.82 -24.12 -3.39
CA LEU A 737 -3.29 -25.41 -3.82
C LEU A 737 -3.16 -25.57 -5.35
N ASN A 738 -3.89 -24.75 -6.12
CA ASN A 738 -3.87 -24.75 -7.58
C ASN A 738 -3.22 -23.47 -8.09
N ARG A 739 -2.04 -23.61 -8.71
CA ARG A 739 -1.22 -22.48 -9.19
C ARG A 739 -0.82 -22.68 -10.64
N VAL A 740 -0.76 -21.58 -11.38
CA VAL A 740 -0.26 -21.54 -12.75
C VAL A 740 0.84 -20.50 -12.83
N PHE A 741 2.06 -20.94 -13.08
CA PHE A 741 3.21 -20.07 -13.24
C PHE A 741 3.44 -19.80 -14.73
N ASP A 742 3.48 -18.53 -15.11
CA ASP A 742 3.88 -18.05 -16.44
C ASP A 742 5.33 -17.55 -16.33
N ILE A 743 6.28 -18.31 -16.88
CA ILE A 743 7.69 -18.27 -16.50
C ILE A 743 8.54 -17.74 -17.64
N GLU A 744 9.26 -16.65 -17.39
CA GLU A 744 10.33 -16.16 -18.24
C GLU A 744 11.62 -17.01 -18.10
N PRO A 745 12.26 -17.44 -19.19
CA PRO A 745 13.57 -18.10 -19.14
C PRO A 745 14.64 -17.27 -18.38
N ASN A 746 15.61 -17.94 -17.76
CA ASN A 746 16.72 -17.33 -17.02
C ASN A 746 18.07 -17.58 -17.73
N LEU A 747 18.35 -16.81 -18.77
CA LEU A 747 19.51 -16.99 -19.64
C LEU A 747 20.85 -16.50 -19.07
N GLN A 748 20.90 -16.12 -17.78
CA GLN A 748 22.11 -15.63 -17.10
C GLN A 748 23.25 -16.66 -17.05
N ALA A 749 22.93 -17.95 -17.11
CA ALA A 749 23.94 -19.01 -17.13
C ALA A 749 23.53 -20.14 -18.09
N LYS A 750 24.53 -20.71 -18.75
CA LYS A 750 24.39 -21.92 -19.58
C LYS A 750 24.80 -23.13 -18.76
N VAL A 751 23.81 -23.94 -18.37
CA VAL A 751 23.98 -25.08 -17.46
C VAL A 751 24.09 -26.37 -18.28
N PRO A 752 25.20 -27.14 -18.18
CA PRO A 752 25.35 -28.39 -18.91
C PRO A 752 24.49 -29.52 -18.31
N VAL A 753 23.89 -30.32 -19.19
CA VAL A 753 23.20 -31.56 -18.82
C VAL A 753 24.15 -32.74 -19.01
N LEU A 754 24.45 -33.44 -17.92
CA LEU A 754 25.39 -34.55 -17.95
C LEU A 754 24.83 -35.75 -18.74
N ASN A 755 25.73 -36.45 -19.40
CA ASN A 755 25.51 -37.62 -20.25
C ASN A 755 24.61 -37.34 -21.45
N THR A 756 24.73 -36.12 -22.00
CA THR A 756 24.06 -35.71 -23.24
C THR A 756 25.07 -35.06 -24.21
N PRO A 757 24.91 -35.22 -25.55
CA PRO A 757 25.91 -34.76 -26.52
C PRO A 757 26.03 -33.23 -26.70
N THR A 758 25.02 -32.46 -26.32
CA THR A 758 24.99 -31.00 -26.53
C THR A 758 23.96 -30.30 -25.66
N GLN A 759 23.19 -31.04 -24.83
CA GLN A 759 22.05 -30.44 -24.16
C GLN A 759 22.52 -29.52 -23.04
N THR A 760 22.04 -28.28 -23.09
CA THR A 760 22.23 -27.30 -22.04
C THR A 760 20.91 -26.65 -21.71
N VAL A 761 20.73 -26.34 -20.43
CA VAL A 761 19.57 -25.62 -19.91
C VAL A 761 19.98 -24.25 -19.40
N ASP A 762 18.99 -23.42 -19.13
CA ASP A 762 19.18 -22.13 -18.48
C ASP A 762 19.48 -22.29 -16.98
N LYS A 763 19.56 -21.18 -16.25
CA LYS A 763 19.82 -21.18 -14.79
C LYS A 763 18.60 -21.69 -13.98
N GLY A 764 17.45 -21.77 -14.62
CA GLY A 764 16.15 -22.06 -14.04
C GLY A 764 15.56 -20.91 -13.22
N ARG A 765 14.24 -20.98 -12.99
CA ARG A 765 13.48 -20.05 -12.15
C ARG A 765 12.90 -20.77 -10.95
N LEU A 766 13.04 -20.16 -9.76
CA LEU A 766 12.42 -20.63 -8.52
C LEU A 766 10.96 -20.21 -8.49
N LEU A 767 10.10 -21.15 -8.13
CA LEU A 767 8.65 -21.01 -7.96
C LEU A 767 8.32 -21.45 -6.54
N THR A 768 7.62 -20.62 -5.78
CA THR A 768 7.30 -20.87 -4.37
C THR A 768 5.82 -21.13 -4.16
N ILE A 769 5.53 -22.10 -3.30
CA ILE A 769 4.18 -22.59 -3.02
C ILE A 769 4.02 -22.65 -1.49
N PRO A 770 3.55 -21.57 -0.86
CA PRO A 770 3.26 -21.58 0.58
C PRO A 770 2.05 -22.46 0.88
N LEU A 771 2.17 -23.24 1.95
CA LEU A 771 1.16 -24.10 2.55
C LEU A 771 0.92 -23.64 3.99
N GLY A 772 -0.29 -23.16 4.26
CA GLY A 772 -0.75 -22.70 5.56
C GLY A 772 -1.27 -23.81 6.47
N GLU A 773 -1.91 -23.39 7.55
CA GLU A 773 -2.49 -24.26 8.58
C GLU A 773 -3.78 -24.96 8.14
N ASP A 774 -4.40 -24.49 7.05
CA ASP A 774 -5.55 -25.14 6.43
C ASP A 774 -5.19 -26.54 5.92
N VAL A 775 -3.91 -26.80 5.62
CA VAL A 775 -3.40 -28.12 5.27
C VAL A 775 -2.67 -28.69 6.48
N LYS A 776 -3.16 -29.81 7.03
CA LYS A 776 -2.54 -30.45 8.21
C LYS A 776 -1.19 -31.11 7.87
N PRO A 777 -0.40 -31.52 8.86
CA PRO A 777 0.71 -32.44 8.63
C PRO A 777 0.21 -33.74 7.98
N GLY A 778 0.95 -34.25 7.00
CA GLY A 778 0.57 -35.45 6.25
C GLY A 778 1.25 -35.54 4.88
N VAL A 779 1.09 -36.69 4.24
CA VAL A 779 1.62 -36.95 2.89
C VAL A 779 0.57 -36.57 1.85
N TYR A 780 0.95 -35.72 0.91
CA TYR A 780 0.10 -35.17 -0.14
C TYR A 780 0.72 -35.42 -1.51
N LYS A 781 -0.16 -35.48 -2.50
CA LYS A 781 0.23 -35.65 -3.89
C LYS A 781 0.37 -34.29 -4.56
N VAL A 782 1.53 -34.05 -5.17
CA VAL A 782 1.81 -32.82 -5.92
C VAL A 782 1.91 -33.19 -7.40
N ARG A 783 1.06 -32.60 -8.23
CA ARG A 783 1.10 -32.78 -9.69
C ARG A 783 1.68 -31.53 -10.35
N VAL A 784 2.67 -31.72 -11.21
CA VAL A 784 3.33 -30.66 -11.99
C VAL A 784 3.11 -30.92 -13.47
N THR A 785 2.54 -29.96 -14.19
CA THR A 785 2.14 -30.12 -15.60
C THR A 785 2.64 -28.96 -16.45
N LEU A 786 3.27 -29.24 -17.59
CA LEU A 786 3.60 -28.22 -18.59
C LEU A 786 2.39 -27.95 -19.48
N LEU A 787 1.75 -26.79 -19.28
CA LEU A 787 0.61 -26.35 -20.09
C LEU A 787 1.06 -25.78 -21.45
N GLU A 788 2.09 -24.93 -21.44
CA GLU A 788 2.60 -24.21 -22.61
C GLU A 788 4.12 -24.04 -22.52
N GLY A 789 4.80 -23.99 -23.67
CA GLY A 789 6.26 -23.82 -23.75
C GLY A 789 7.02 -25.08 -24.16
N GLU A 790 8.34 -24.96 -24.19
CA GLU A 790 9.25 -26.06 -24.53
C GLU A 790 9.41 -27.02 -23.34
N PRO A 791 9.51 -28.35 -23.58
CA PRO A 791 9.86 -29.32 -22.55
C PRO A 791 11.17 -28.98 -21.84
N GLY A 792 11.20 -29.23 -20.54
CA GLY A 792 12.30 -28.81 -19.68
C GLY A 792 12.59 -29.82 -18.58
N TYR A 793 13.16 -29.32 -17.49
CA TYR A 793 13.41 -30.11 -16.30
C TYR A 793 12.90 -29.38 -15.05
N VAL A 794 12.50 -30.14 -14.03
CA VAL A 794 12.04 -29.63 -12.75
C VAL A 794 12.81 -30.25 -11.59
N LEU A 795 13.03 -29.45 -10.56
CA LEU A 795 13.47 -29.87 -9.23
C LEU A 795 12.42 -29.44 -8.22
N LEU A 796 11.78 -30.40 -7.56
CA LEU A 796 10.92 -30.14 -6.42
C LEU A 796 11.73 -30.34 -5.14
N SER A 797 11.69 -29.36 -4.23
CA SER A 797 12.46 -29.40 -2.99
C SER A 797 11.82 -28.57 -1.89
N ARG A 798 12.28 -28.79 -0.65
CA ARG A 798 11.93 -28.00 0.52
C ARG A 798 13.19 -27.58 1.26
N LEU A 799 13.12 -26.42 1.90
CA LEU A 799 14.10 -25.97 2.89
C LEU A 799 13.37 -25.71 4.21
N LEU A 800 13.88 -26.27 5.31
CA LEU A 800 13.37 -26.09 6.69
C LEU A 800 14.47 -25.58 7.62
N PRO A 801 14.24 -24.69 8.58
CA PRO A 801 15.22 -24.38 9.64
C PRO A 801 15.52 -25.61 10.54
N LYS A 802 16.76 -25.81 11.05
CA LYS A 802 17.05 -26.92 12.00
C LYS A 802 16.41 -26.71 13.36
N ASP A 803 16.47 -25.48 13.88
CA ASP A 803 15.84 -25.13 15.13
C ASP A 803 14.37 -24.85 14.85
N SER A 804 13.53 -25.84 15.16
CA SER A 804 12.10 -25.84 14.95
C SER A 804 11.43 -24.70 15.73
N GLY A 805 11.22 -23.58 15.05
CA GLY A 805 10.44 -22.46 15.53
C GLY A 805 10.16 -21.48 14.40
N LYS A 806 9.03 -21.68 13.70
CA LYS A 806 8.30 -20.69 12.88
C LYS A 806 9.11 -19.70 12.00
N LYS A 807 10.27 -20.08 11.45
CA LYS A 807 11.01 -19.17 10.55
C LYS A 807 10.59 -19.42 9.10
N ARG A 808 9.90 -18.43 8.53
CA ARG A 808 9.51 -18.37 7.11
C ARG A 808 10.78 -18.39 6.25
N VAL A 809 10.80 -19.23 5.21
CA VAL A 809 11.96 -19.37 4.30
C VAL A 809 11.83 -18.45 3.11
N PHE A 810 10.60 -18.17 2.68
CA PHE A 810 10.25 -17.20 1.67
C PHE A 810 8.73 -17.02 1.69
N ILE A 811 8.24 -15.80 1.92
CA ILE A 811 6.82 -15.48 1.72
C ILE A 811 6.71 -14.84 0.33
N GLU A 812 5.82 -15.38 -0.52
CA GLU A 812 5.38 -14.64 -1.71
C GLU A 812 4.80 -13.29 -1.24
N PRO A 813 5.36 -12.13 -1.64
CA PRO A 813 4.87 -10.84 -1.20
C PRO A 813 3.37 -10.78 -1.46
N GLN A 814 2.58 -10.61 -0.40
CA GLN A 814 1.15 -10.55 -0.58
C GLN A 814 0.81 -9.22 -1.24
N VAL A 815 0.48 -9.29 -2.53
CA VAL A 815 0.01 -8.14 -3.29
C VAL A 815 -1.34 -7.73 -2.70
N ARG A 816 -1.31 -6.69 -1.85
CA ARG A 816 -2.51 -6.01 -1.39
C ARG A 816 -3.09 -5.27 -2.60
N ASP A 817 -4.40 -5.39 -2.79
CA ASP A 817 -5.12 -4.59 -3.79
C ASP A 817 -5.16 -3.14 -3.29
N VAL A 818 -4.18 -2.35 -3.71
CA VAL A 818 -3.98 -0.97 -3.30
C VAL A 818 -4.28 -0.04 -4.48
N LYS A 819 -4.99 1.06 -4.22
CA LYS A 819 -5.27 2.07 -5.24
C LYS A 819 -4.23 3.18 -5.18
N LEU A 820 -3.73 3.56 -6.36
CA LEU A 820 -3.09 4.86 -6.59
C LEU A 820 -4.20 5.91 -6.67
N TYR A 821 -4.07 7.02 -5.95
CA TYR A 821 -5.05 8.12 -5.91
C TYR A 821 -4.49 9.38 -6.52
#